data_AF-A0A1E7IPT5-F1
#
_entry.id   AF-A0A1E7IPT5-F1
#
_cell.length_a   1.000
_cell.length_b   1.000
_cell.length_c   1.000
_cell.angle_alpha   90.00
_cell.angle_beta   90.00
_cell.angle_gamma   90.00
#
_symmetry.space_group_name_H-M   'P 1'
#
loop_
_entity.id
_entity.type
_entity.pdbx_description
1 polymer ?
#
loop_
_entity_poly.entity_id
_entity_poly.type
_entity_poly.pdbx_seq_one_letter_code
_entity_poly.pdbx_strand_id
1 'polypeptide(L)'
;MKKEKSILKVLGYICLSVMLVFSLMSIVGCGGGGGGGDGGDSTSTVSGVASKGPIKGGTVSAYKIVNGQKGDILGSATTSSTDGSYSIDIGSYTGPVLVEIEGGTYKDEAKGKDIDLTFPLRAAIGNASGEVTVAVTPLTELAVRKAEPGGLTPDKIDSSNKLISQLLGGDGTQDLITQTLPVDVTDKAACDKATDDQKEYGLLLAALSQMSEDTSKNIEDIIDEIEDDLEDITLDNTGAALFGAFIGFLGSSNNETGMGTDDMDLDECIASATADGLTPTGSLGEAKELLADFLNDPTEDNYNVFMNYMVSFAPDSKEANLFTAMATLFDIYNSNAVSFITDDTSGLGINFDTDFDALVSEDVIYDFLMSSYDEDTKGLLADIETRLDDVDADLEQAEGVNAAISLTGFDTVYFDDIDVKVFRTIAKGLRAICAYVQAVDFSVTNWNVTAGDGVTLLDIRDLIKDDDTEITDAQEDEFLSNNPDWLIYSDINKLNVFKTAFEAAADQFSSAVEALDALGESGRRARYKNAFNLDSELGLWMTKAIAEETLPSILAAFDNSTEEIIGIDEEEISEKYVDGKDGYYYWQGTYNINLEYYEPAENNITIYDLLVTDGKTPREVLDAAMEAEDKNEDYKPYVLREETTLYKENVTETDWEDPIDTYTVPLAAITIDGNADDWGSVSTFYEDDDTSVKIARNSEGNFYLYVSKPEGFDVIENEHNDYSYSLFQWMPGDWESYFSIDLSFSWDWQGNFSLGAGEHDSISGWNEAEAFETIQSEDTVIGAEVKYSAPAFDRLAEAGSMNNFGWWSWPADDHHWEQIKLLPEAGE
;
A
#
# COMPACT_ATOMS: atom_id res chain seq x y z
N MET A 1 -11.65 -0.96 16.82
CA MET A 1 -10.77 -0.43 15.75
C MET A 1 -9.41 -0.35 16.39
N LYS A 2 -8.37 -0.92 15.78
CA LYS A 2 -6.98 -0.79 16.24
C LYS A 2 -6.14 -0.52 15.00
N LYS A 3 -5.71 0.72 14.81
CA LYS A 3 -4.80 1.15 13.75
C LYS A 3 -3.63 2.00 14.28
N GLU A 4 -3.47 2.02 15.60
CA GLU A 4 -2.29 2.48 16.31
C GLU A 4 -0.97 2.05 15.65
N LYS A 5 -0.01 2.96 15.71
CA LYS A 5 1.37 2.79 15.23
C LYS A 5 1.42 2.49 13.74
N SER A 6 0.93 3.41 12.90
CA SER A 6 1.05 3.33 11.43
C SER A 6 1.95 4.40 10.80
N ILE A 7 2.65 5.25 11.57
CA ILE A 7 3.64 6.17 10.98
C ILE A 7 4.99 6.29 11.66
N LEU A 8 5.15 6.18 12.98
CA LEU A 8 6.50 5.88 13.50
C LEU A 8 6.88 4.44 13.16
N LYS A 9 5.88 3.59 12.90
CA LYS A 9 6.08 2.36 12.15
C LYS A 9 6.29 2.62 10.67
N VAL A 10 5.42 3.27 9.90
CA VAL A 10 5.68 3.34 8.44
C VAL A 10 6.86 4.25 8.07
N LEU A 11 7.05 5.43 8.65
CA LEU A 11 8.29 6.22 8.48
C LEU A 11 9.50 5.58 9.19
N GLY A 12 9.28 4.83 10.28
CA GLY A 12 10.28 3.93 10.87
C GLY A 12 10.71 2.89 9.84
N TYR A 13 9.84 1.95 9.47
CA TYR A 13 9.83 1.08 8.27
C TYR A 13 9.94 1.84 6.91
N ILE A 14 10.45 3.07 6.84
CA ILE A 14 10.93 3.74 5.61
C ILE A 14 12.38 4.18 5.82
N CYS A 15 12.71 4.78 6.96
CA CYS A 15 14.11 4.89 7.41
C CYS A 15 14.75 3.52 7.73
N LEU A 16 13.93 2.48 7.89
CA LEU A 16 14.24 1.08 8.20
C LEU A 16 13.75 0.13 7.10
N SER A 17 12.90 0.55 6.15
CA SER A 17 12.86 -0.12 4.81
C SER A 17 13.90 0.41 3.83
N VAL A 18 14.67 1.43 4.25
CA VAL A 18 16.06 1.62 3.86
C VAL A 18 16.98 0.50 4.38
N MET A 19 16.50 -0.43 5.24
CA MET A 19 17.17 -1.68 5.60
C MET A 19 16.44 -2.97 5.14
N LEU A 20 15.10 -3.01 5.14
CA LEU A 20 14.30 -4.24 5.10
C LEU A 20 13.03 -4.13 4.22
N VAL A 21 12.75 -5.10 3.33
CA VAL A 21 11.83 -4.89 2.17
C VAL A 21 10.53 -5.75 2.22
N PHE A 22 10.19 -6.34 3.37
CA PHE A 22 9.78 -7.75 3.33
C PHE A 22 8.38 -8.05 3.89
N SER A 23 7.44 -8.13 2.96
CA SER A 23 6.36 -9.12 2.94
C SER A 23 5.29 -9.12 4.06
N LEU A 24 4.05 -8.78 3.65
CA LEU A 24 2.82 -9.23 4.31
C LEU A 24 1.83 -9.84 3.29
N MET A 25 1.43 -11.10 3.55
CA MET A 25 0.07 -11.66 3.36
C MET A 25 -0.49 -12.03 1.96
N SER A 26 -1.69 -12.66 1.99
CA SER A 26 -2.43 -13.37 0.92
C SER A 26 -3.86 -13.77 1.44
N ILE A 27 -4.93 -14.17 0.70
CA ILE A 27 -5.28 -14.19 -0.75
C ILE A 27 -6.81 -14.51 -0.95
N VAL A 28 -7.41 -14.12 -2.10
CA VAL A 28 -8.67 -14.64 -2.75
C VAL A 28 -10.10 -14.32 -2.17
N GLY A 29 -11.00 -13.75 -3.03
CA GLY A 29 -12.27 -14.47 -3.35
C GLY A 29 -13.61 -13.80 -3.81
N CYS A 30 -13.67 -13.07 -4.93
CA CYS A 30 -14.74 -13.09 -5.99
C CYS A 30 -16.27 -13.05 -5.67
N GLY A 31 -17.02 -12.06 -6.24
CA GLY A 31 -18.26 -12.37 -7.02
C GLY A 31 -19.57 -11.52 -6.93
N GLY A 32 -19.76 -10.56 -7.85
CA GLY A 32 -20.94 -10.40 -8.77
C GLY A 32 -22.33 -9.84 -8.35
N GLY A 33 -22.94 -8.97 -9.20
CA GLY A 33 -24.38 -9.05 -9.52
C GLY A 33 -25.29 -7.79 -9.74
N GLY A 34 -25.31 -7.23 -10.97
CA GLY A 34 -26.49 -6.86 -11.80
C GLY A 34 -27.68 -5.96 -11.33
N GLY A 35 -28.13 -5.04 -12.22
CA GLY A 35 -29.45 -4.38 -12.16
C GLY A 35 -29.71 -3.38 -13.30
N GLY A 36 -30.88 -3.42 -13.96
CA GLY A 36 -31.20 -2.59 -15.15
C GLY A 36 -32.48 -1.75 -15.04
N GLY A 37 -32.69 -0.85 -16.01
CA GLY A 37 -33.87 0.03 -16.13
C GLY A 37 -34.20 0.40 -17.59
N ASP A 38 -35.49 0.61 -17.89
CA ASP A 38 -36.09 0.60 -19.24
C ASP A 38 -36.69 1.97 -19.64
N GLY A 39 -36.79 2.23 -20.96
CA GLY A 39 -37.84 3.09 -21.52
C GLY A 39 -37.48 4.06 -22.65
N GLY A 40 -37.85 3.73 -23.91
CA GLY A 40 -38.05 4.74 -24.96
C GLY A 40 -37.99 4.23 -26.41
N ASP A 41 -39.14 4.14 -27.10
CA ASP A 41 -39.21 3.74 -28.52
C ASP A 41 -38.58 4.80 -29.47
N SER A 42 -37.32 4.58 -29.84
CA SER A 42 -36.73 5.03 -31.10
C SER A 42 -35.84 3.92 -31.66
N THR A 43 -36.04 3.53 -32.92
CA THR A 43 -35.22 2.51 -33.59
C THR A 43 -33.85 3.09 -33.94
N SER A 44 -32.79 2.51 -33.37
CA SER A 44 -31.40 2.85 -33.68
C SER A 44 -30.91 2.02 -34.88
N THR A 45 -30.10 2.63 -35.74
CA THR A 45 -29.50 1.98 -36.93
C THR A 45 -28.00 2.24 -36.90
N VAL A 46 -27.20 1.17 -37.01
CA VAL A 46 -25.75 1.26 -37.18
C VAL A 46 -25.45 1.08 -38.66
N SER A 47 -24.69 1.98 -39.25
CA SER A 47 -24.35 1.96 -40.69
C SER A 47 -22.91 2.39 -40.92
N GLY A 48 -22.38 2.12 -42.10
CA GLY A 48 -21.02 2.55 -42.44
C GLY A 48 -20.44 1.75 -43.59
N VAL A 49 -19.11 1.62 -43.60
CA VAL A 49 -18.34 0.91 -44.61
C VAL A 49 -17.34 -0.01 -43.92
N ALA A 50 -17.25 -1.26 -44.39
CA ALA A 50 -16.16 -2.15 -44.00
C ALA A 50 -15.02 -2.05 -45.03
N SER A 51 -13.80 -1.69 -44.59
CA SER A 51 -12.70 -1.31 -45.48
C SER A 51 -11.32 -1.78 -45.01
N LYS A 52 -10.68 -2.55 -45.90
CA LYS A 52 -9.24 -2.70 -46.10
C LYS A 52 -9.01 -2.51 -47.61
N GLY A 53 -9.52 -1.40 -48.13
CA GLY A 53 -10.20 -1.36 -49.43
C GLY A 53 -11.62 -1.96 -49.31
N PRO A 54 -12.62 -1.52 -50.09
CA PRO A 54 -14.02 -1.87 -49.83
C PRO A 54 -14.29 -3.39 -49.81
N ILE A 55 -14.66 -3.92 -48.63
CA ILE A 55 -14.87 -5.36 -48.39
C ILE A 55 -16.25 -5.75 -48.91
N LYS A 56 -16.31 -6.60 -49.93
CA LYS A 56 -17.54 -6.92 -50.68
C LYS A 56 -18.08 -8.29 -50.31
N GLY A 57 -19.37 -8.36 -49.99
CA GLY A 57 -20.06 -9.61 -49.68
C GLY A 57 -19.70 -10.25 -48.34
N GLY A 58 -19.07 -9.49 -47.43
CA GLY A 58 -18.84 -9.93 -46.05
C GLY A 58 -20.10 -9.81 -45.20
N THR A 59 -20.16 -10.53 -44.08
CA THR A 59 -21.29 -10.47 -43.15
C THR A 59 -20.91 -9.59 -41.97
N VAL A 60 -21.63 -8.48 -41.79
CA VAL A 60 -21.46 -7.57 -40.65
C VAL A 60 -22.51 -7.90 -39.60
N SER A 61 -22.09 -8.10 -38.35
CA SER A 61 -22.95 -8.38 -37.20
C SER A 61 -22.73 -7.32 -36.12
N ALA A 62 -23.80 -6.82 -35.53
CA ALA A 62 -23.76 -5.93 -34.37
C ALA A 62 -24.18 -6.69 -33.12
N TYR A 63 -23.41 -6.59 -32.04
CA TYR A 63 -23.62 -7.24 -30.75
C TYR A 63 -23.74 -6.19 -29.65
N LYS A 64 -24.59 -6.44 -28.64
CA LYS A 64 -24.54 -5.65 -27.40
C LYS A 64 -23.28 -6.00 -26.62
N ILE A 65 -22.75 -5.06 -25.85
CA ILE A 65 -21.71 -5.33 -24.86
C ILE A 65 -22.35 -5.39 -23.47
N VAL A 66 -21.96 -6.36 -22.65
CA VAL A 66 -22.50 -6.60 -21.30
C VAL A 66 -21.35 -6.93 -20.37
N ASN A 67 -21.20 -6.17 -19.27
CA ASN A 67 -20.10 -6.32 -18.31
C ASN A 67 -18.71 -6.33 -18.99
N GLY A 68 -18.49 -5.41 -19.94
CA GLY A 68 -17.24 -5.33 -20.72
C GLY A 68 -17.02 -6.47 -21.72
N GLN A 69 -17.98 -7.37 -21.92
CA GLN A 69 -17.83 -8.57 -22.75
C GLN A 69 -18.83 -8.61 -23.91
N LYS A 70 -18.46 -9.28 -25.01
CA LYS A 70 -19.32 -9.47 -26.20
C LYS A 70 -20.58 -10.28 -25.83
N GLY A 71 -21.75 -9.68 -26.00
CA GLY A 71 -23.05 -10.27 -25.69
C GLY A 71 -23.84 -10.76 -26.91
N ASP A 72 -25.16 -10.85 -26.76
CA ASP A 72 -26.06 -11.29 -27.84
C ASP A 72 -26.02 -10.40 -29.09
N ILE A 73 -26.22 -11.00 -30.26
CA ILE A 73 -26.38 -10.29 -31.53
C ILE A 73 -27.68 -9.46 -31.54
N LEU A 74 -27.57 -8.20 -31.96
CA LEU A 74 -28.67 -7.24 -32.16
C LEU A 74 -29.23 -7.32 -33.58
N GLY A 75 -28.36 -7.47 -34.58
CA GLY A 75 -28.72 -7.56 -35.99
C GLY A 75 -27.52 -7.85 -36.89
N SER A 76 -27.77 -8.11 -38.18
CA SER A 76 -26.73 -8.33 -39.18
C SER A 76 -27.11 -7.87 -40.58
N ALA A 77 -26.10 -7.58 -41.39
CA ALA A 77 -26.22 -7.17 -42.79
C ALA A 77 -25.11 -7.80 -43.65
N THR A 78 -25.24 -7.74 -44.97
CA THR A 78 -24.17 -8.10 -45.91
C THR A 78 -23.63 -6.83 -46.55
N THR A 79 -22.31 -6.70 -46.66
CA THR A 79 -21.70 -5.52 -47.28
C THR A 79 -22.02 -5.42 -48.78
N SER A 80 -22.18 -4.18 -49.23
CA SER A 80 -22.42 -3.81 -50.62
C SER A 80 -21.37 -4.37 -51.57
N SER A 81 -21.82 -4.92 -52.69
CA SER A 81 -20.95 -5.47 -53.73
C SER A 81 -20.19 -4.43 -54.55
N THR A 82 -20.47 -3.13 -54.35
CA THR A 82 -19.76 -2.02 -55.01
C THR A 82 -18.75 -1.33 -54.11
N ASP A 83 -19.14 -1.01 -52.88
CA ASP A 83 -18.48 0.00 -52.03
C ASP A 83 -18.35 -0.42 -50.56
N GLY A 84 -18.63 -1.68 -50.21
CA GLY A 84 -18.44 -2.18 -48.84
C GLY A 84 -19.40 -1.60 -47.79
N SER A 85 -20.37 -0.76 -48.21
CA SER A 85 -21.35 -0.16 -47.31
C SER A 85 -22.31 -1.18 -46.69
N TYR A 86 -22.75 -0.92 -45.46
CA TYR A 86 -23.71 -1.76 -44.72
C TYR A 86 -24.64 -0.91 -43.85
N SER A 87 -25.77 -1.50 -43.43
CA SER A 87 -26.73 -0.88 -42.50
C SER A 87 -27.48 -1.97 -41.75
N ILE A 88 -27.49 -1.87 -40.42
CA ILE A 88 -28.07 -2.82 -39.46
C ILE A 88 -29.05 -2.06 -38.57
N ASP A 89 -30.32 -2.46 -38.60
CA ASP A 89 -31.32 -2.06 -37.61
C ASP A 89 -31.05 -2.85 -36.31
N ILE A 90 -30.73 -2.14 -35.22
CA ILE A 90 -30.48 -2.72 -33.89
C ILE A 90 -31.70 -2.57 -32.96
N GLY A 91 -32.87 -2.24 -33.53
CA GLY A 91 -34.12 -2.07 -32.79
C GLY A 91 -34.06 -0.90 -31.81
N SER A 92 -34.71 -1.03 -30.66
CA SER A 92 -34.71 -0.02 -29.60
C SER A 92 -33.48 -0.09 -28.68
N TYR A 93 -32.38 -0.71 -29.11
CA TYR A 93 -31.16 -0.78 -28.29
C TYR A 93 -30.52 0.60 -28.16
N THR A 94 -29.97 0.87 -26.98
CA THR A 94 -29.14 2.03 -26.66
C THR A 94 -28.10 1.59 -25.64
N GLY A 95 -26.84 2.00 -25.84
CA GLY A 95 -25.68 1.55 -25.06
C GLY A 95 -24.55 1.03 -25.94
N PRO A 96 -23.52 0.40 -25.35
CA PRO A 96 -22.30 0.01 -26.05
C PRO A 96 -22.53 -1.14 -27.05
N VAL A 97 -21.97 -0.99 -28.26
CA VAL A 97 -22.11 -1.94 -29.37
C VAL A 97 -20.75 -2.34 -29.91
N LEU A 98 -20.57 -3.65 -30.13
CA LEU A 98 -19.47 -4.20 -30.93
C LEU A 98 -20.00 -4.55 -32.32
N VAL A 99 -19.39 -4.01 -33.37
CA VAL A 99 -19.65 -4.34 -34.77
C VAL A 99 -18.48 -5.17 -35.30
N GLU A 100 -18.78 -6.24 -36.02
CA GLU A 100 -17.79 -7.22 -36.48
C GLU A 100 -18.10 -7.64 -37.91
N ILE A 101 -17.11 -7.72 -38.79
CA ILE A 101 -17.24 -8.27 -40.13
C ILE A 101 -16.47 -9.59 -40.29
N GLU A 102 -17.17 -10.61 -40.80
CA GLU A 102 -16.59 -11.89 -41.20
C GLU A 102 -16.68 -12.11 -42.71
N GLY A 103 -15.57 -12.53 -43.31
CA GLY A 103 -15.48 -12.93 -44.72
C GLY A 103 -15.74 -11.81 -45.73
N GLY A 104 -15.97 -12.22 -46.98
CA GLY A 104 -16.02 -11.31 -48.14
C GLY A 104 -14.64 -11.12 -48.78
N THR A 105 -14.58 -10.27 -49.81
CA THR A 105 -13.34 -10.02 -50.56
C THR A 105 -13.10 -8.53 -50.75
N TYR A 106 -11.84 -8.10 -50.61
CA TYR A 106 -11.41 -6.73 -50.85
C TYR A 106 -10.31 -6.68 -51.91
N LYS A 107 -10.08 -5.51 -52.51
CA LYS A 107 -8.95 -5.29 -53.40
C LYS A 107 -7.86 -4.60 -52.60
N ASP A 108 -6.75 -5.31 -52.35
CA ASP A 108 -5.58 -4.79 -51.66
C ASP A 108 -5.04 -3.55 -52.38
N GLU A 109 -4.89 -2.47 -51.64
CA GLU A 109 -4.57 -1.13 -52.13
C GLU A 109 -3.17 -1.08 -52.74
N ALA A 110 -2.19 -1.69 -52.07
CA ALA A 110 -0.80 -1.76 -52.51
C ALA A 110 -0.61 -2.79 -53.63
N LYS A 111 -1.14 -4.00 -53.44
CA LYS A 111 -0.91 -5.15 -54.35
C LYS A 111 -1.80 -5.10 -55.60
N GLY A 112 -2.91 -4.34 -55.57
CA GLY A 112 -3.88 -4.20 -56.66
C GLY A 112 -4.64 -5.48 -57.01
N LYS A 113 -4.73 -6.44 -56.06
CA LYS A 113 -5.32 -7.78 -56.25
C LYS A 113 -6.49 -8.00 -55.30
N ASP A 114 -7.45 -8.82 -55.70
CA ASP A 114 -8.50 -9.28 -54.80
C ASP A 114 -7.92 -10.28 -53.77
N ILE A 115 -8.26 -10.09 -52.50
CA ILE A 115 -7.88 -10.92 -51.34
C ILE A 115 -9.17 -11.27 -50.56
N ASP A 116 -9.23 -12.50 -50.04
CA ASP A 116 -10.30 -12.96 -49.15
C ASP A 116 -10.04 -12.46 -47.73
N LEU A 117 -11.05 -11.91 -47.03
CA LEU A 117 -10.92 -11.57 -45.61
C LEU A 117 -10.91 -12.86 -44.77
N THR A 118 -9.77 -13.22 -44.19
CA THR A 118 -9.57 -14.45 -43.41
C THR A 118 -9.67 -14.28 -41.90
N PHE A 119 -9.52 -13.05 -41.40
CA PHE A 119 -9.58 -12.66 -39.99
C PHE A 119 -10.73 -11.63 -39.80
N PRO A 120 -11.55 -11.72 -38.74
CA PRO A 120 -12.61 -10.75 -38.49
C PRO A 120 -12.05 -9.37 -38.14
N LEU A 121 -12.65 -8.30 -38.67
CA LEU A 121 -12.35 -6.93 -38.21
C LEU A 121 -13.50 -6.41 -37.36
N ARG A 122 -13.18 -5.74 -36.26
CA ARG A 122 -14.15 -5.18 -35.32
C ARG A 122 -14.13 -3.64 -35.30
N ALA A 123 -15.16 -3.08 -34.68
CA ALA A 123 -15.27 -1.69 -34.28
C ALA A 123 -16.20 -1.60 -33.05
N ALA A 124 -15.89 -0.76 -32.07
CA ALA A 124 -16.74 -0.56 -30.90
C ALA A 124 -17.20 0.90 -30.80
N ILE A 125 -18.40 1.09 -30.23
CA ILE A 125 -19.00 2.40 -29.95
C ILE A 125 -19.50 2.40 -28.51
N GLY A 126 -19.06 3.34 -27.67
CA GLY A 126 -19.42 3.36 -26.25
C GLY A 126 -20.91 3.58 -26.00
N ASN A 127 -21.60 4.30 -26.88
CA ASN A 127 -23.05 4.51 -26.80
C ASN A 127 -23.71 4.67 -28.19
N ALA A 128 -24.22 3.58 -28.75
CA ALA A 128 -25.02 3.64 -29.97
C ALA A 128 -26.45 4.12 -29.66
N SER A 129 -26.92 5.20 -30.30
CA SER A 129 -28.31 5.64 -30.24
C SER A 129 -28.74 6.38 -31.51
N GLY A 130 -29.95 6.13 -32.01
CA GLY A 130 -30.43 6.73 -33.26
C GLY A 130 -29.67 6.22 -34.49
N GLU A 131 -29.43 7.07 -35.49
CA GLU A 131 -28.56 6.74 -36.62
C GLU A 131 -27.09 6.97 -36.23
N VAL A 132 -26.31 5.90 -36.24
CA VAL A 132 -24.88 5.89 -35.90
C VAL A 132 -24.08 5.44 -37.11
N THR A 133 -22.97 6.13 -37.39
CA THR A 133 -22.02 5.74 -38.44
C THR A 133 -20.78 5.14 -37.78
N VAL A 134 -20.26 4.02 -38.31
CA VAL A 134 -18.97 3.46 -37.90
C VAL A 134 -18.31 2.71 -39.05
N ALA A 135 -17.03 3.01 -39.31
CA ALA A 135 -16.21 2.21 -40.22
C ALA A 135 -15.79 0.90 -39.55
N VAL A 136 -15.64 -0.19 -40.30
CA VAL A 136 -15.05 -1.44 -39.78
C VAL A 136 -13.75 -1.69 -40.54
N THR A 137 -12.62 -1.47 -39.87
CA THR A 137 -11.28 -1.31 -40.48
C THR A 137 -10.19 -1.87 -39.55
N PRO A 138 -8.96 -2.08 -40.03
CA PRO A 138 -7.80 -2.34 -39.17
C PRO A 138 -7.60 -1.37 -37.99
N LEU A 139 -7.89 -0.07 -38.16
CA LEU A 139 -7.72 0.92 -37.08
C LEU A 139 -8.80 0.78 -35.99
N THR A 140 -10.03 0.45 -36.39
CA THR A 140 -11.11 0.21 -35.42
C THR A 140 -10.98 -1.16 -34.76
N GLU A 141 -10.34 -2.13 -35.42
CA GLU A 141 -9.93 -3.39 -34.79
C GLU A 141 -8.86 -3.11 -33.73
N LEU A 142 -7.80 -2.37 -34.07
CA LEU A 142 -6.76 -1.96 -33.13
C LEU A 142 -7.33 -1.21 -31.91
N ALA A 143 -8.29 -0.30 -32.12
CA ALA A 143 -8.99 0.38 -31.02
C ALA A 143 -9.87 -0.56 -30.17
N VAL A 144 -10.52 -1.57 -30.78
CA VAL A 144 -11.24 -2.61 -30.01
C VAL A 144 -10.26 -3.41 -29.17
N ARG A 145 -9.13 -3.84 -29.75
CA ARG A 145 -8.10 -4.60 -29.05
C ARG A 145 -7.54 -3.83 -27.86
N LYS A 146 -7.22 -2.54 -28.02
CA LYS A 146 -6.77 -1.69 -26.90
C LYS A 146 -7.84 -1.42 -25.83
N ALA A 147 -9.13 -1.49 -26.17
CA ALA A 147 -10.23 -1.41 -25.19
C ALA A 147 -10.55 -2.75 -24.49
N GLU A 148 -10.08 -3.89 -25.01
CA GLU A 148 -10.46 -5.23 -24.56
C GLU A 148 -9.80 -5.66 -23.21
N PRO A 149 -8.53 -5.30 -22.91
CA PRO A 149 -7.93 -5.43 -21.58
C PRO A 149 -8.76 -4.79 -20.46
N GLY A 150 -9.26 -5.63 -19.56
CA GLY A 150 -10.15 -5.21 -18.48
C GLY A 150 -11.54 -4.77 -18.93
N GLY A 151 -11.98 -5.23 -20.10
CA GLY A 151 -13.37 -5.15 -20.56
C GLY A 151 -13.75 -3.87 -21.31
N LEU A 152 -14.56 -4.06 -22.35
CA LEU A 152 -15.11 -3.02 -23.23
C LEU A 152 -16.15 -2.14 -22.51
N THR A 153 -15.72 -1.28 -21.58
CA THR A 153 -16.58 -0.24 -20.98
C THR A 153 -16.85 0.90 -21.98
N PRO A 154 -17.95 1.66 -21.87
CA PRO A 154 -18.18 2.81 -22.74
C PRO A 154 -17.02 3.80 -22.77
N ASP A 155 -16.44 4.09 -21.60
CA ASP A 155 -15.33 5.05 -21.46
C ASP A 155 -14.02 4.51 -22.06
N LYS A 156 -13.68 3.22 -21.89
CA LYS A 156 -12.54 2.58 -22.56
C LYS A 156 -12.68 2.53 -24.08
N ILE A 157 -13.88 2.23 -24.58
CA ILE A 157 -14.16 2.23 -26.03
C ILE A 157 -13.94 3.64 -26.58
N ASP A 158 -14.56 4.65 -25.96
CA ASP A 158 -14.45 6.03 -26.42
C ASP A 158 -13.04 6.60 -26.22
N SER A 159 -12.25 6.10 -25.27
CA SER A 159 -10.84 6.48 -25.07
C SER A 159 -9.95 5.81 -26.12
N SER A 160 -10.02 4.49 -26.29
CA SER A 160 -9.24 3.75 -27.29
C SER A 160 -9.52 4.24 -28.72
N ASN A 161 -10.77 4.59 -29.04
CA ASN A 161 -11.10 5.20 -30.32
C ASN A 161 -10.39 6.56 -30.52
N LYS A 162 -10.35 7.43 -29.50
CA LYS A 162 -9.62 8.72 -29.54
C LYS A 162 -8.10 8.52 -29.59
N LEU A 163 -7.58 7.53 -28.86
CA LEU A 163 -6.16 7.17 -28.83
C LEU A 163 -5.68 6.84 -30.25
N ILE A 164 -6.30 5.85 -30.89
CA ILE A 164 -5.94 5.45 -32.27
C ILE A 164 -6.28 6.54 -33.30
N SER A 165 -7.25 7.43 -33.02
CA SER A 165 -7.55 8.58 -33.87
C SER A 165 -6.43 9.63 -33.95
N GLN A 166 -5.45 9.62 -33.04
CA GLN A 166 -4.28 10.50 -33.13
C GLN A 166 -3.39 10.16 -34.33
N LEU A 167 -3.39 8.90 -34.79
CA LEU A 167 -2.74 8.50 -36.05
C LEU A 167 -3.40 9.13 -37.29
N LEU A 168 -4.58 9.76 -37.15
CA LEU A 168 -5.30 10.52 -38.18
C LEU A 168 -5.34 12.03 -37.87
N GLY A 169 -4.43 12.57 -37.04
CA GLY A 169 -4.42 14.00 -36.68
C GLY A 169 -5.41 14.39 -35.58
N GLY A 170 -5.97 13.43 -34.85
CA GLY A 170 -6.70 13.70 -33.61
C GLY A 170 -5.79 14.31 -32.53
N ASP A 171 -6.35 15.16 -31.67
CA ASP A 171 -5.67 15.82 -30.55
C ASP A 171 -5.90 15.12 -29.19
N GLY A 172 -6.19 13.82 -29.22
CA GLY A 172 -6.63 13.04 -28.06
C GLY A 172 -8.07 13.29 -27.62
N THR A 173 -8.74 14.35 -28.11
CA THR A 173 -10.15 14.64 -27.76
C THR A 173 -11.16 14.15 -28.80
N GLN A 174 -10.70 13.90 -30.03
CA GLN A 174 -11.52 13.58 -31.20
C GLN A 174 -11.49 12.08 -31.53
N ASP A 175 -12.67 11.49 -31.72
CA ASP A 175 -12.81 10.16 -32.35
C ASP A 175 -13.04 10.37 -33.86
N LEU A 176 -11.98 10.15 -34.64
CA LEU A 176 -11.97 10.24 -36.09
C LEU A 176 -12.24 8.88 -36.74
N ILE A 177 -11.80 7.77 -36.13
CA ILE A 177 -11.90 6.42 -36.72
C ILE A 177 -13.33 5.89 -36.76
N THR A 178 -14.22 6.30 -35.86
CA THR A 178 -15.66 5.94 -35.96
C THR A 178 -16.48 6.97 -36.71
N GLN A 179 -16.14 8.26 -36.61
CA GLN A 179 -16.94 9.36 -37.17
C GLN A 179 -16.64 9.65 -38.65
N THR A 180 -15.47 9.27 -39.15
CA THR A 180 -15.07 9.43 -40.56
C THR A 180 -15.17 8.10 -41.31
N LEU A 181 -15.72 8.11 -42.53
CA LEU A 181 -15.74 6.92 -43.40
C LEU A 181 -14.59 7.00 -44.42
N PRO A 182 -13.69 6.00 -44.49
CA PRO A 182 -12.56 6.01 -45.42
C PRO A 182 -13.01 5.89 -46.88
N VAL A 183 -12.28 6.52 -47.79
CA VAL A 183 -12.46 6.36 -49.25
C VAL A 183 -11.56 5.26 -49.82
N ASP A 184 -11.99 4.60 -50.91
CA ASP A 184 -11.09 3.79 -51.74
C ASP A 184 -10.08 4.70 -52.45
N VAL A 185 -8.88 4.82 -51.89
CA VAL A 185 -7.79 5.66 -52.42
C VAL A 185 -7.28 5.20 -53.79
N THR A 186 -7.73 4.05 -54.29
CA THR A 186 -7.43 3.53 -55.63
C THR A 186 -8.54 3.80 -56.67
N ASP A 187 -9.66 4.39 -56.29
CA ASP A 187 -10.69 4.90 -57.21
C ASP A 187 -10.70 6.43 -57.26
N LYS A 188 -10.08 6.98 -58.32
CA LYS A 188 -10.11 8.42 -58.60
C LYS A 188 -11.51 9.03 -58.55
N ALA A 189 -12.55 8.34 -59.01
CA ALA A 189 -13.90 8.89 -59.03
C ALA A 189 -14.56 8.91 -57.64
N ALA A 190 -14.01 8.17 -56.67
CA ALA A 190 -14.34 8.28 -55.25
C ALA A 190 -13.54 9.41 -54.60
N CYS A 191 -12.20 9.42 -54.79
CA CYS A 191 -11.30 10.46 -54.28
C CYS A 191 -11.69 11.88 -54.71
N ASP A 192 -12.11 12.08 -55.97
CA ASP A 192 -12.58 13.37 -56.50
C ASP A 192 -13.85 13.92 -55.79
N LYS A 193 -14.47 13.14 -54.89
CA LYS A 193 -15.68 13.51 -54.11
C LYS A 193 -15.48 13.46 -52.59
N ALA A 194 -14.39 12.89 -52.11
CA ALA A 194 -14.12 12.70 -50.68
C ALA A 194 -13.61 14.00 -50.03
N THR A 195 -13.83 14.18 -48.72
CA THR A 195 -13.08 15.18 -47.93
C THR A 195 -11.62 14.75 -47.81
N ASP A 196 -10.78 15.63 -47.26
CA ASP A 196 -9.36 15.33 -47.09
C ASP A 196 -9.15 14.31 -45.96
N ASP A 197 -9.83 14.46 -44.82
CA ASP A 197 -9.90 13.47 -43.72
C ASP A 197 -10.37 12.07 -44.19
N GLN A 198 -11.32 11.99 -45.13
CA GLN A 198 -11.73 10.71 -45.71
C GLN A 198 -10.64 10.04 -46.58
N LYS A 199 -9.76 10.84 -47.20
CA LYS A 199 -8.61 10.35 -47.98
C LYS A 199 -7.47 9.98 -47.06
N GLU A 200 -7.18 10.76 -46.02
CA GLU A 200 -6.15 10.46 -45.01
C GLU A 200 -6.43 9.14 -44.30
N TYR A 201 -7.67 8.91 -43.87
CA TYR A 201 -8.07 7.60 -43.34
C TYR A 201 -7.85 6.49 -44.38
N GLY A 202 -8.29 6.69 -45.63
CA GLY A 202 -8.04 5.73 -46.71
C GLY A 202 -6.54 5.50 -47.01
N LEU A 203 -5.68 6.51 -46.82
CA LEU A 203 -4.24 6.45 -47.03
C LEU A 203 -3.54 5.69 -45.91
N LEU A 204 -3.95 5.86 -44.65
CA LEU A 204 -3.42 5.08 -43.52
C LEU A 204 -3.78 3.59 -43.67
N LEU A 205 -5.01 3.27 -44.11
CA LEU A 205 -5.39 1.88 -44.42
C LEU A 205 -4.59 1.29 -45.59
N ALA A 206 -4.23 2.12 -46.58
CA ALA A 206 -3.36 1.71 -47.67
C ALA A 206 -1.89 1.58 -47.25
N ALA A 207 -1.41 2.38 -46.30
CA ALA A 207 -0.10 2.26 -45.68
C ALA A 207 0.05 0.90 -44.97
N LEU A 208 -0.95 0.46 -44.19
CA LEU A 208 -0.99 -0.89 -43.62
C LEU A 208 -0.96 -1.99 -44.72
N SER A 209 -1.56 -1.75 -45.89
CA SER A 209 -1.44 -2.66 -47.05
C SER A 209 -0.03 -2.74 -47.62
N GLN A 210 0.64 -1.58 -47.68
CA GLN A 210 2.01 -1.46 -48.18
C GLN A 210 2.99 -2.09 -47.19
N MET A 211 2.78 -1.90 -45.88
CA MET A 211 3.57 -2.53 -44.81
C MET A 211 3.45 -4.05 -44.87
N SER A 212 2.25 -4.59 -45.13
CA SER A 212 2.05 -6.03 -45.41
C SER A 212 2.82 -6.54 -46.63
N GLU A 213 2.89 -5.78 -47.73
CA GLU A 213 3.70 -6.18 -48.91
C GLU A 213 5.21 -6.08 -48.61
N ASP A 214 5.66 -4.99 -47.98
CA ASP A 214 7.07 -4.70 -47.71
C ASP A 214 7.70 -5.68 -46.71
N THR A 215 6.92 -6.09 -45.70
CA THR A 215 7.32 -7.13 -44.71
C THR A 215 7.01 -8.56 -45.17
N SER A 216 6.18 -8.72 -46.21
CA SER A 216 5.58 -10.00 -46.63
C SER A 216 4.73 -10.71 -45.57
N LYS A 217 4.20 -9.96 -44.59
CA LYS A 217 3.28 -10.42 -43.54
C LYS A 217 1.82 -10.27 -43.96
N ASN A 218 0.93 -11.00 -43.30
CA ASN A 218 -0.51 -10.85 -43.48
C ASN A 218 -1.03 -9.67 -42.63
N ILE A 219 -2.29 -9.23 -42.83
CA ILE A 219 -2.79 -8.04 -42.15
C ILE A 219 -3.06 -8.25 -40.65
N GLU A 220 -3.37 -9.49 -40.23
CA GLU A 220 -3.48 -9.90 -38.82
C GLU A 220 -2.12 -9.70 -38.14
N ASP A 221 -1.05 -10.32 -38.67
CA ASP A 221 0.33 -10.16 -38.16
C ASP A 221 0.78 -8.67 -38.03
N ILE A 222 0.30 -7.78 -38.92
CA ILE A 222 0.64 -6.35 -38.87
C ILE A 222 -0.17 -5.60 -37.80
N ILE A 223 -1.42 -6.00 -37.56
CA ILE A 223 -2.22 -5.43 -36.46
C ILE A 223 -1.66 -5.93 -35.13
N ASP A 224 -1.29 -7.22 -35.03
CA ASP A 224 -0.64 -7.81 -33.86
C ASP A 224 0.65 -7.05 -33.52
N GLU A 225 1.55 -6.83 -34.48
CA GLU A 225 2.81 -6.11 -34.21
C GLU A 225 2.62 -4.63 -33.84
N ILE A 226 1.61 -3.94 -34.38
CA ILE A 226 1.30 -2.55 -33.99
C ILE A 226 0.57 -2.51 -32.64
N GLU A 227 -0.16 -3.56 -32.28
CA GLU A 227 -0.76 -3.70 -30.96
C GLU A 227 0.32 -3.93 -29.89
N ASP A 228 1.23 -4.88 -30.10
CA ASP A 228 2.35 -5.16 -29.18
C ASP A 228 3.20 -3.88 -28.96
N ASP A 229 3.47 -3.12 -30.03
CA ASP A 229 4.21 -1.84 -29.97
C ASP A 229 3.47 -0.78 -29.14
N LEU A 230 2.14 -0.66 -29.29
CA LEU A 230 1.29 0.29 -28.56
C LEU A 230 0.96 -0.14 -27.12
N GLU A 231 1.66 -1.10 -26.51
CA GLU A 231 1.46 -1.40 -25.07
C GLU A 231 1.85 -0.19 -24.20
N ASP A 232 2.97 0.45 -24.51
CA ASP A 232 3.48 1.67 -23.86
C ASP A 232 2.99 2.99 -24.51
N ILE A 233 1.94 2.89 -25.35
CA ILE A 233 1.37 3.95 -26.18
C ILE A 233 2.34 4.66 -27.16
N THR A 234 3.52 4.11 -27.42
CA THR A 234 4.44 4.56 -28.47
C THR A 234 4.39 3.66 -29.72
N LEU A 235 5.11 4.05 -30.77
CA LEU A 235 5.30 3.24 -31.98
C LEU A 235 6.80 3.07 -32.29
N ASP A 236 7.64 2.83 -31.28
CA ASP A 236 9.09 2.88 -31.44
C ASP A 236 9.66 1.70 -32.26
N ASN A 237 8.98 0.55 -32.29
CA ASN A 237 9.39 -0.62 -33.09
C ASN A 237 8.78 -0.65 -34.51
N THR A 238 7.51 -0.26 -34.65
CA THR A 238 6.75 -0.36 -35.92
C THR A 238 6.54 0.96 -36.64
N GLY A 239 6.58 2.10 -35.95
CA GLY A 239 6.29 3.42 -36.52
C GLY A 239 7.19 3.79 -37.69
N ALA A 240 8.48 3.44 -37.63
CA ALA A 240 9.41 3.63 -38.74
C ALA A 240 9.04 2.79 -39.99
N ALA A 241 8.50 1.58 -39.80
CA ALA A 241 8.03 0.73 -40.89
C ALA A 241 6.68 1.22 -41.46
N LEU A 242 5.76 1.65 -40.60
CA LEU A 242 4.48 2.26 -40.98
C LEU A 242 4.69 3.56 -41.78
N PHE A 243 5.59 4.43 -41.32
CA PHE A 243 5.99 5.65 -42.02
C PHE A 243 6.59 5.35 -43.40
N GLY A 244 7.52 4.39 -43.47
CA GLY A 244 8.13 3.95 -44.73
C GLY A 244 7.10 3.42 -45.73
N ALA A 245 6.15 2.62 -45.25
CA ALA A 245 5.05 2.07 -46.04
C ALA A 245 4.06 3.16 -46.49
N PHE A 246 3.74 4.13 -45.64
CA PHE A 246 2.91 5.29 -46.00
C PHE A 246 3.54 6.09 -47.16
N ILE A 247 4.81 6.48 -47.03
CA ILE A 247 5.54 7.20 -48.09
C ILE A 247 5.66 6.34 -49.37
N GLY A 248 5.86 5.03 -49.21
CA GLY A 248 5.89 4.06 -50.31
C GLY A 248 4.57 4.01 -51.09
N PHE A 249 3.44 3.96 -50.38
CA PHE A 249 2.11 3.96 -51.00
C PHE A 249 1.79 5.31 -51.65
N LEU A 250 2.10 6.42 -50.99
CA LEU A 250 1.83 7.78 -51.47
C LEU A 250 2.50 8.05 -52.82
N GLY A 251 3.73 7.54 -53.02
CA GLY A 251 4.46 7.58 -54.28
C GLY A 251 4.07 6.52 -55.32
N SER A 252 3.13 5.62 -55.01
CA SER A 252 2.72 4.52 -55.89
C SER A 252 1.79 4.97 -57.02
N SER A 253 1.66 4.15 -58.07
CA SER A 253 0.66 4.36 -59.12
C SER A 253 -0.77 4.02 -58.71
N ASN A 254 -0.98 3.54 -57.48
CA ASN A 254 -2.31 3.16 -56.97
C ASN A 254 -2.92 4.28 -56.12
N ASN A 255 -2.14 5.29 -55.72
CA ASN A 255 -2.64 6.48 -55.05
C ASN A 255 -3.34 7.41 -56.05
N GLU A 256 -4.66 7.45 -56.02
CA GLU A 256 -5.50 8.32 -56.86
C GLU A 256 -6.10 9.52 -56.08
N THR A 257 -5.69 9.72 -54.82
CA THR A 257 -6.14 10.85 -53.96
C THR A 257 -5.76 12.21 -54.53
N GLY A 258 -4.58 12.29 -55.14
CA GLY A 258 -3.96 13.53 -55.61
C GLY A 258 -3.20 14.31 -54.53
N MET A 259 -3.07 13.78 -53.31
CA MET A 259 -2.35 14.40 -52.19
C MET A 259 -0.87 13.96 -52.17
N GLY A 260 0.01 14.86 -51.73
CA GLY A 260 1.41 14.59 -51.36
C GLY A 260 1.67 14.77 -49.87
N THR A 261 2.94 14.71 -49.45
CA THR A 261 3.34 14.91 -48.04
C THR A 261 3.01 16.30 -47.53
N ASP A 262 3.11 17.32 -48.39
CA ASP A 262 2.82 18.71 -48.01
C ASP A 262 1.29 19.01 -47.88
N ASP A 263 0.43 18.02 -48.12
CA ASP A 263 -1.03 18.15 -48.16
C ASP A 263 -1.76 17.45 -46.99
N MET A 264 -1.05 16.82 -46.04
CA MET A 264 -1.61 16.09 -44.89
C MET A 264 -0.63 16.06 -43.71
N ASP A 265 -1.14 16.00 -42.49
CA ASP A 265 -0.31 15.96 -41.27
C ASP A 265 0.03 14.51 -40.83
N LEU A 266 -0.37 13.50 -41.63
CA LEU A 266 -0.26 12.08 -41.29
C LEU A 266 1.19 11.60 -41.06
N ASP A 267 2.15 12.20 -41.74
CA ASP A 267 3.57 11.90 -41.59
C ASP A 267 4.14 12.50 -40.29
N GLU A 268 3.70 13.71 -39.91
CA GLU A 268 3.97 14.30 -38.59
C GLU A 268 3.31 13.47 -37.47
N CYS A 269 2.07 12.99 -37.64
CA CYS A 269 1.38 12.15 -36.66
C CYS A 269 2.08 10.82 -36.39
N ILE A 270 2.46 10.07 -37.45
CA ILE A 270 3.20 8.82 -37.28
C ILE A 270 4.58 9.09 -36.67
N ALA A 271 5.26 10.18 -37.07
CA ALA A 271 6.56 10.54 -36.50
C ALA A 271 6.48 10.90 -35.01
N SER A 272 5.45 11.65 -34.58
CA SER A 272 5.25 11.97 -33.16
C SER A 272 4.87 10.72 -32.35
N ALA A 273 3.97 9.88 -32.84
CA ALA A 273 3.67 8.58 -32.21
C ALA A 273 4.92 7.68 -32.06
N THR A 274 5.88 7.76 -32.98
CA THR A 274 7.16 7.02 -32.93
C THR A 274 8.17 7.61 -31.94
N ALA A 275 8.12 8.92 -31.67
CA ALA A 275 9.20 9.65 -30.96
C ALA A 275 8.79 10.21 -29.59
N ASP A 276 7.52 10.63 -29.47
CA ASP A 276 6.92 11.28 -28.30
C ASP A 276 5.79 10.42 -27.68
N GLY A 277 5.28 9.43 -28.42
CA GLY A 277 4.11 8.61 -28.05
C GLY A 277 2.76 9.23 -28.44
N LEU A 278 1.68 8.50 -28.15
CA LEU A 278 0.32 9.01 -28.23
C LEU A 278 -0.08 9.70 -26.91
N THR A 279 -0.99 10.66 -26.96
CA THR A 279 -1.54 11.30 -25.75
C THR A 279 -2.53 10.34 -25.07
N PRO A 280 -2.43 10.05 -23.77
CA PRO A 280 -3.44 9.28 -23.03
C PRO A 280 -4.83 9.92 -23.09
N THR A 281 -5.88 9.10 -23.08
CA THR A 281 -7.27 9.55 -23.33
C THR A 281 -8.31 9.11 -22.31
N GLY A 282 -7.90 8.38 -21.26
CA GLY A 282 -8.79 7.89 -20.21
C GLY A 282 -9.27 8.97 -19.24
N SER A 283 -10.01 8.55 -18.22
CA SER A 283 -10.53 9.41 -17.16
C SER A 283 -9.93 9.13 -15.78
N LEU A 284 -9.84 10.18 -14.96
CA LEU A 284 -9.45 10.08 -13.56
C LEU A 284 -10.54 9.40 -12.69
N GLY A 285 -11.78 9.35 -13.17
CA GLY A 285 -12.87 8.64 -12.51
C GLY A 285 -12.66 7.13 -12.56
N GLU A 286 -12.43 6.61 -13.76
CA GLU A 286 -12.16 5.18 -13.98
C GLU A 286 -10.85 4.74 -13.28
N ALA A 287 -9.78 5.55 -13.31
CA ALA A 287 -8.56 5.28 -12.54
C ALA A 287 -8.84 5.03 -11.05
N LYS A 288 -9.72 5.84 -10.44
CA LYS A 288 -10.10 5.72 -9.02
C LYS A 288 -11.01 4.53 -8.75
N GLU A 289 -11.92 4.21 -9.67
CA GLU A 289 -12.79 3.03 -9.56
C GLU A 289 -11.95 1.75 -9.64
N LEU A 290 -11.03 1.64 -10.61
CA LEU A 290 -10.13 0.49 -10.74
C LEU A 290 -9.16 0.34 -9.55
N LEU A 291 -8.58 1.44 -9.08
CA LEU A 291 -7.73 1.43 -7.87
C LEU A 291 -8.53 1.04 -6.62
N ALA A 292 -9.76 1.53 -6.47
CA ALA A 292 -10.63 1.15 -5.37
C ALA A 292 -11.03 -0.34 -5.45
N ASP A 293 -11.37 -0.85 -6.63
CA ASP A 293 -11.72 -2.27 -6.83
C ASP A 293 -10.52 -3.18 -6.53
N PHE A 294 -9.31 -2.83 -6.97
CA PHE A 294 -8.08 -3.53 -6.59
C PHE A 294 -7.82 -3.51 -5.08
N LEU A 295 -7.93 -2.35 -4.43
CA LEU A 295 -7.72 -2.23 -2.97
C LEU A 295 -8.82 -2.89 -2.12
N ASN A 296 -10.03 -3.06 -2.67
CA ASN A 296 -11.14 -3.76 -2.00
C ASN A 296 -11.10 -5.28 -2.19
N ASP A 297 -10.68 -5.77 -3.36
CA ASP A 297 -10.55 -7.19 -3.71
C ASP A 297 -9.25 -7.39 -4.52
N PRO A 298 -8.08 -7.55 -3.85
CA PRO A 298 -6.76 -7.61 -4.49
C PRO A 298 -6.55 -8.97 -5.18
N THR A 299 -7.24 -9.15 -6.29
CA THR A 299 -7.10 -10.28 -7.21
C THR A 299 -6.13 -9.92 -8.34
N GLU A 300 -5.50 -10.95 -8.93
CA GLU A 300 -4.65 -10.80 -10.13
C GLU A 300 -5.40 -10.13 -11.29
N ASP A 301 -6.70 -10.44 -11.46
CA ASP A 301 -7.56 -9.76 -12.45
C ASP A 301 -7.67 -8.25 -12.15
N ASN A 302 -8.07 -7.85 -10.93
CA ASN A 302 -8.23 -6.44 -10.59
C ASN A 302 -6.89 -5.67 -10.62
N TYR A 303 -5.80 -6.32 -10.19
CA TYR A 303 -4.43 -5.80 -10.31
C TYR A 303 -4.10 -5.51 -11.78
N ASN A 304 -4.15 -6.52 -12.65
CA ASN A 304 -3.80 -6.38 -14.06
C ASN A 304 -4.69 -5.35 -14.78
N VAL A 305 -5.97 -5.25 -14.43
CA VAL A 305 -6.88 -4.24 -15.00
C VAL A 305 -6.51 -2.82 -14.56
N PHE A 306 -6.15 -2.62 -13.29
CA PHE A 306 -5.67 -1.31 -12.82
C PHE A 306 -4.32 -0.96 -13.46
N MET A 307 -3.35 -1.88 -13.44
CA MET A 307 -2.00 -1.68 -14.00
C MET A 307 -2.05 -1.32 -15.50
N ASN A 308 -2.73 -2.12 -16.32
CA ASN A 308 -2.85 -1.86 -17.76
C ASN A 308 -3.58 -0.53 -18.04
N TYR A 309 -4.55 -0.15 -17.21
CA TYR A 309 -5.20 1.13 -17.36
C TYR A 309 -4.26 2.31 -17.04
N MET A 310 -3.44 2.19 -15.99
CA MET A 310 -2.50 3.25 -15.64
C MET A 310 -1.39 3.42 -16.68
N VAL A 311 -0.92 2.34 -17.29
CA VAL A 311 0.05 2.41 -18.40
C VAL A 311 -0.57 3.03 -19.66
N SER A 312 -1.70 2.50 -20.15
CA SER A 312 -2.20 2.86 -21.48
C SER A 312 -3.20 4.02 -21.53
N PHE A 313 -3.81 4.42 -20.40
CA PHE A 313 -4.94 5.36 -20.38
C PHE A 313 -4.90 6.44 -19.29
N ALA A 314 -3.95 6.44 -18.36
CA ALA A 314 -3.87 7.44 -17.29
C ALA A 314 -3.84 8.87 -17.84
N PRO A 315 -4.78 9.76 -17.48
CA PRO A 315 -4.81 11.13 -17.97
C PRO A 315 -3.75 11.99 -17.28
N ASP A 316 -3.06 12.88 -18.01
CA ASP A 316 -2.11 13.83 -17.43
C ASP A 316 -2.78 14.73 -16.37
N SER A 317 -2.54 14.40 -15.10
CA SER A 317 -3.04 15.13 -13.93
C SER A 317 -2.30 14.69 -12.67
N LYS A 318 -2.19 15.59 -11.68
CA LYS A 318 -1.51 15.33 -10.40
C LYS A 318 -2.01 14.08 -9.68
N GLU A 319 -3.32 13.86 -9.72
CA GLU A 319 -3.97 12.71 -9.07
C GLU A 319 -3.71 11.41 -9.83
N ALA A 320 -3.65 11.46 -11.17
CA ALA A 320 -3.27 10.30 -11.97
C ALA A 320 -1.79 9.96 -11.79
N ASN A 321 -0.88 10.95 -11.81
CA ASN A 321 0.55 10.71 -11.62
C ASN A 321 0.85 10.13 -10.23
N LEU A 322 0.12 10.55 -9.18
CA LEU A 322 0.15 9.85 -7.88
C LEU A 322 -0.24 8.37 -8.02
N PHE A 323 -1.30 8.06 -8.77
CA PHE A 323 -1.73 6.67 -8.98
C PHE A 323 -0.79 5.88 -9.90
N THR A 324 -0.10 6.52 -10.85
CA THR A 324 0.92 5.89 -11.70
C THR A 324 2.14 5.53 -10.86
N ALA A 325 2.63 6.45 -10.03
CA ALA A 325 3.67 6.17 -9.05
C ALA A 325 3.29 5.01 -8.10
N MET A 326 2.05 5.00 -7.59
CA MET A 326 1.54 3.89 -6.77
C MET A 326 1.48 2.56 -7.56
N ALA A 327 1.02 2.59 -8.81
CA ALA A 327 0.96 1.42 -9.69
C ALA A 327 2.37 0.84 -9.91
N THR A 328 3.34 1.66 -10.31
CA THR A 328 4.73 1.25 -10.51
C THR A 328 5.37 0.73 -9.21
N LEU A 329 5.05 1.31 -8.05
CA LEU A 329 5.48 0.77 -6.75
C LEU A 329 4.87 -0.61 -6.43
N PHE A 330 3.59 -0.83 -6.74
CA PHE A 330 2.97 -2.15 -6.60
C PHE A 330 3.60 -3.19 -7.53
N ASP A 331 3.98 -2.78 -8.74
CA ASP A 331 4.61 -3.64 -9.75
C ASP A 331 6.08 -3.95 -9.46
N ILE A 332 6.80 -3.02 -8.81
CA ILE A 332 8.11 -3.31 -8.24
C ILE A 332 7.94 -4.36 -7.12
N TYR A 333 7.01 -4.14 -6.18
CA TYR A 333 6.76 -5.05 -5.06
C TYR A 333 6.34 -6.47 -5.50
N ASN A 334 5.54 -6.58 -6.56
CA ASN A 334 5.06 -7.86 -7.10
C ASN A 334 6.09 -8.57 -8.02
N SER A 335 7.29 -8.02 -8.21
CA SER A 335 8.29 -8.58 -9.11
C SER A 335 9.14 -9.68 -8.46
N ASN A 336 9.56 -10.68 -9.26
CA ASN A 336 10.46 -11.76 -8.83
C ASN A 336 11.81 -11.26 -8.26
N ALA A 337 12.18 -10.02 -8.62
CA ALA A 337 13.34 -9.32 -8.10
C ALA A 337 13.24 -9.06 -6.60
N VAL A 338 12.07 -8.57 -6.19
CA VAL A 338 11.77 -8.28 -4.81
C VAL A 338 11.69 -9.61 -4.06
N SER A 339 11.09 -10.69 -4.60
CA SER A 339 11.11 -12.00 -3.90
C SER A 339 12.50 -12.58 -3.63
N PHE A 340 13.53 -12.34 -4.46
CA PHE A 340 14.91 -12.71 -4.12
C PHE A 340 15.41 -11.95 -2.88
N ILE A 341 15.06 -10.68 -2.77
CA ILE A 341 15.33 -9.85 -1.59
C ILE A 341 14.36 -10.20 -0.44
N THR A 342 13.16 -10.76 -0.73
CA THR A 342 11.99 -10.79 0.17
C THR A 342 11.30 -12.14 0.43
N ASP A 343 12.04 -13.24 0.43
CA ASP A 343 11.53 -14.55 0.84
C ASP A 343 12.43 -15.17 1.94
N ASP A 344 11.86 -15.51 3.10
CA ASP A 344 12.59 -16.11 4.24
C ASP A 344 12.93 -17.60 4.02
N THR A 345 12.35 -18.19 2.98
CA THR A 345 12.44 -19.63 2.67
C THR A 345 13.17 -19.91 1.36
N SER A 346 13.23 -18.92 0.46
CA SER A 346 13.97 -19.02 -0.82
C SER A 346 14.60 -17.71 -1.32
N GLY A 347 14.68 -16.68 -0.50
CA GLY A 347 15.36 -15.40 -0.76
C GLY A 347 16.43 -15.12 0.29
N LEU A 348 16.77 -13.85 0.50
CA LEU A 348 17.85 -13.41 1.40
C LEU A 348 17.47 -13.26 2.90
N GLY A 349 16.22 -13.45 3.33
CA GLY A 349 15.84 -13.35 4.77
C GLY A 349 15.88 -11.94 5.43
N ILE A 350 16.14 -10.89 4.64
CA ILE A 350 16.25 -9.45 5.00
C ILE A 350 14.87 -8.83 5.41
N ASN A 351 14.20 -9.38 6.42
CA ASN A 351 12.75 -9.26 6.68
C ASN A 351 12.26 -8.09 7.57
N PHE A 352 11.11 -7.41 7.28
CA PHE A 352 10.57 -6.28 8.09
C PHE A 352 10.53 -6.55 9.62
N ASP A 353 10.46 -7.81 10.05
CA ASP A 353 10.49 -8.28 11.43
C ASP A 353 11.85 -8.91 11.86
N THR A 354 12.89 -8.88 11.02
CA THR A 354 14.24 -9.44 11.29
C THR A 354 14.97 -8.64 12.36
N ASP A 355 15.34 -9.33 13.43
CA ASP A 355 16.15 -8.82 14.52
C ASP A 355 17.63 -8.74 14.10
N PHE A 356 18.08 -7.55 13.71
CA PHE A 356 19.49 -7.32 13.34
C PHE A 356 20.48 -7.43 14.51
N ASP A 357 20.04 -7.29 15.76
CA ASP A 357 20.88 -7.57 16.92
C ASP A 357 21.01 -9.09 17.17
N ALA A 358 20.24 -9.93 16.46
CA ALA A 358 20.35 -11.39 16.47
C ALA A 358 21.11 -11.97 15.26
N LEU A 359 21.54 -11.13 14.30
CA LEU A 359 22.23 -11.57 13.07
C LEU A 359 23.71 -11.94 13.36
N VAL A 360 23.92 -13.18 13.81
CA VAL A 360 25.26 -13.77 13.94
C VAL A 360 25.86 -14.07 12.57
N SER A 361 27.20 -14.04 12.46
CA SER A 361 27.91 -14.19 11.19
C SER A 361 27.73 -15.55 10.51
N GLU A 362 27.30 -16.57 11.26
CA GLU A 362 26.95 -17.88 10.73
C GLU A 362 25.64 -17.78 9.89
N ASP A 363 24.62 -17.05 10.34
CA ASP A 363 23.30 -16.95 9.66
C ASP A 363 23.40 -16.31 8.26
N VAL A 364 24.21 -15.25 8.08
CA VAL A 364 24.34 -14.53 6.79
C VAL A 364 24.78 -15.45 5.63
N ILE A 365 25.65 -16.42 5.91
CA ILE A 365 26.10 -17.40 4.91
C ILE A 365 24.99 -18.41 4.64
N TYR A 366 24.30 -18.89 5.68
CA TYR A 366 23.19 -19.85 5.53
C TYR A 366 22.01 -19.24 4.76
N ASP A 367 21.57 -18.03 5.09
CA ASP A 367 20.47 -17.32 4.41
C ASP A 367 20.79 -17.10 2.93
N PHE A 368 22.01 -16.63 2.62
CA PHE A 368 22.43 -16.47 1.23
C PHE A 368 22.47 -17.81 0.47
N LEU A 369 22.91 -18.90 1.11
CA LEU A 369 22.97 -20.22 0.49
C LEU A 369 21.59 -20.90 0.35
N MET A 370 20.61 -20.50 1.16
CA MET A 370 19.19 -20.86 1.04
C MET A 370 18.49 -20.07 -0.08
N SER A 371 18.95 -18.86 -0.38
CA SER A 371 18.40 -18.03 -1.44
C SER A 371 18.48 -18.68 -2.83
N SER A 372 17.40 -18.56 -3.61
CA SER A 372 17.37 -18.93 -5.03
C SER A 372 17.99 -17.82 -5.88
N TYR A 373 19.32 -17.72 -5.83
CA TYR A 373 20.10 -16.80 -6.64
C TYR A 373 19.84 -16.99 -8.15
N ASP A 374 19.38 -15.94 -8.83
CA ASP A 374 19.23 -15.88 -10.30
C ASP A 374 20.52 -15.34 -10.96
N GLU A 375 20.81 -15.78 -12.19
CA GLU A 375 22.04 -15.39 -12.89
C GLU A 375 22.08 -13.90 -13.33
N ASP A 376 20.93 -13.20 -13.34
CA ASP A 376 20.82 -11.78 -13.78
C ASP A 376 20.28 -10.78 -12.73
N THR A 377 20.58 -10.99 -11.45
CA THR A 377 20.22 -10.05 -10.36
C THR A 377 20.66 -8.61 -10.64
N LYS A 378 21.76 -8.40 -11.38
CA LYS A 378 22.27 -7.05 -11.72
C LYS A 378 21.46 -6.34 -12.80
N GLY A 379 21.02 -7.03 -13.87
CA GLY A 379 20.11 -6.44 -14.86
C GLY A 379 18.78 -6.04 -14.22
N LEU A 380 18.29 -6.90 -13.33
CA LEU A 380 17.04 -6.74 -12.61
C LEU A 380 17.02 -5.58 -11.60
N LEU A 381 18.12 -5.37 -10.86
CA LEU A 381 18.27 -4.20 -9.98
C LEU A 381 18.40 -2.88 -10.76
N ALA A 382 18.95 -2.91 -11.97
CA ALA A 382 19.04 -1.73 -12.83
C ALA A 382 17.68 -1.34 -13.45
N ASP A 383 16.83 -2.33 -13.74
CA ASP A 383 15.42 -2.12 -14.10
C ASP A 383 14.65 -1.43 -12.96
N ILE A 384 14.74 -1.98 -11.74
CA ILE A 384 14.11 -1.36 -10.55
C ILE A 384 14.62 0.07 -10.32
N GLU A 385 15.93 0.31 -10.43
CA GLU A 385 16.49 1.66 -10.23
C GLU A 385 15.92 2.67 -11.25
N THR A 386 15.64 2.23 -12.49
CA THR A 386 15.00 3.04 -13.53
C THR A 386 13.53 3.31 -13.20
N ARG A 387 12.77 2.26 -12.87
CA ARG A 387 11.34 2.38 -12.49
C ARG A 387 11.13 3.22 -11.21
N LEU A 388 12.11 3.24 -10.30
CA LEU A 388 12.10 4.12 -9.12
C LEU A 388 12.43 5.59 -9.46
N ASP A 389 13.24 5.84 -10.48
CA ASP A 389 13.43 7.20 -11.03
C ASP A 389 12.13 7.70 -11.69
N ASP A 390 11.41 6.84 -12.41
CA ASP A 390 10.09 7.16 -12.99
C ASP A 390 9.04 7.45 -11.90
N VAL A 391 8.99 6.62 -10.83
CA VAL A 391 8.14 6.86 -9.65
C VAL A 391 8.39 8.24 -9.02
N ASP A 392 9.66 8.65 -8.84
CA ASP A 392 9.96 9.97 -8.28
C ASP A 392 9.59 11.12 -9.22
N ALA A 393 9.69 10.93 -10.54
CA ALA A 393 9.26 11.89 -11.54
C ALA A 393 7.73 12.07 -11.54
N ASP A 394 6.96 10.99 -11.48
CA ASP A 394 5.51 11.02 -11.35
C ASP A 394 5.05 11.69 -10.04
N LEU A 395 5.72 11.37 -8.93
CA LEU A 395 5.46 12.01 -7.64
C LEU A 395 5.82 13.50 -7.65
N GLU A 396 6.84 13.94 -8.41
CA GLU A 396 7.11 15.36 -8.61
C GLU A 396 5.95 16.07 -9.33
N GLN A 397 5.34 15.43 -10.34
CA GLN A 397 4.15 15.96 -10.98
C GLN A 397 2.91 15.93 -10.06
N ALA A 398 2.89 15.02 -9.08
CA ALA A 398 1.85 14.92 -8.06
C ALA A 398 1.94 15.98 -6.94
N GLU A 399 3.04 16.74 -6.80
CA GLU A 399 3.19 17.70 -5.69
C GLU A 399 2.01 18.69 -5.59
N GLY A 400 1.48 18.90 -4.39
CA GLY A 400 0.27 19.71 -4.16
C GLY A 400 -1.05 19.03 -4.55
N VAL A 401 -1.08 17.70 -4.68
CA VAL A 401 -2.32 16.91 -4.80
C VAL A 401 -3.22 17.05 -3.57
N ASN A 402 -4.51 16.76 -3.75
CA ASN A 402 -5.48 16.58 -2.67
C ASN A 402 -6.51 15.52 -3.12
N ALA A 403 -6.07 14.26 -3.14
CA ALA A 403 -6.86 13.13 -3.59
C ALA A 403 -7.56 12.43 -2.41
N ALA A 404 -8.57 11.64 -2.75
CA ALA A 404 -9.24 10.75 -1.81
C ALA A 404 -9.70 9.49 -2.53
N ILE A 405 -9.52 8.34 -1.88
CA ILE A 405 -9.98 7.02 -2.33
C ILE A 405 -10.98 6.50 -1.30
N SER A 406 -12.17 6.11 -1.74
CA SER A 406 -13.20 5.54 -0.85
C SER A 406 -13.32 4.05 -1.10
N LEU A 407 -13.09 3.27 -0.04
CA LEU A 407 -13.08 1.82 -0.08
C LEU A 407 -14.41 1.25 0.45
N THR A 408 -14.92 0.18 -0.15
CA THR A 408 -16.26 -0.34 0.12
C THR A 408 -16.30 -1.03 1.48
N GLY A 409 -17.01 -0.44 2.45
CA GLY A 409 -17.07 -0.95 3.82
C GLY A 409 -15.94 -0.47 4.74
N PHE A 410 -15.07 0.40 4.24
CA PHE A 410 -13.96 1.03 4.96
C PHE A 410 -14.11 2.56 4.97
N ASP A 411 -13.21 3.24 5.68
CA ASP A 411 -13.10 4.70 5.64
C ASP A 411 -12.44 5.21 4.36
N THR A 412 -12.77 6.45 3.96
CA THR A 412 -12.07 7.18 2.91
C THR A 412 -10.63 7.49 3.34
N VAL A 413 -9.66 7.11 2.50
CA VAL A 413 -8.23 7.46 2.65
C VAL A 413 -7.94 8.72 1.84
N TYR A 414 -7.19 9.66 2.40
CA TYR A 414 -6.80 10.92 1.77
C TYR A 414 -5.31 10.94 1.41
N PHE A 415 -4.96 11.72 0.39
CA PHE A 415 -3.58 11.94 -0.03
C PHE A 415 -3.37 13.43 -0.32
N ASP A 416 -2.40 14.04 0.35
CA ASP A 416 -1.98 15.42 0.15
C ASP A 416 -0.48 15.54 -0.19
N ASP A 417 0.01 16.78 -0.29
CA ASP A 417 1.40 17.08 -0.61
C ASP A 417 2.41 16.44 0.36
N ILE A 418 2.03 16.21 1.63
CA ILE A 418 2.92 15.56 2.60
C ILE A 418 2.98 14.06 2.31
N ASP A 419 1.85 13.43 1.98
CA ASP A 419 1.82 12.03 1.57
C ASP A 419 2.69 11.80 0.32
N VAL A 420 2.67 12.72 -0.65
CA VAL A 420 3.58 12.73 -1.82
C VAL A 420 5.05 12.85 -1.39
N LYS A 421 5.39 13.78 -0.50
CA LYS A 421 6.78 13.95 -0.02
C LYS A 421 7.30 12.72 0.71
N VAL A 422 6.44 12.04 1.46
CA VAL A 422 6.77 10.74 2.07
C VAL A 422 7.04 9.70 0.98
N PHE A 423 6.15 9.51 0.01
CA PHE A 423 6.40 8.57 -1.11
C PHE A 423 7.71 8.86 -1.87
N ARG A 424 8.06 10.13 -2.11
CA ARG A 424 9.35 10.49 -2.74
C ARG A 424 10.55 10.08 -1.89
N THR A 425 10.43 10.14 -0.56
CA THR A 425 11.46 9.65 0.35
C THR A 425 11.65 8.13 0.20
N ILE A 426 10.55 7.37 0.11
CA ILE A 426 10.58 5.91 -0.12
C ILE A 426 11.31 5.59 -1.44
N ALA A 427 10.87 6.20 -2.54
CA ALA A 427 11.41 5.92 -3.87
C ALA A 427 12.93 6.18 -3.92
N LYS A 428 13.38 7.34 -3.42
CA LYS A 428 14.81 7.69 -3.36
C LYS A 428 15.61 6.76 -2.42
N GLY A 429 15.02 6.35 -1.29
CA GLY A 429 15.63 5.40 -0.35
C GLY A 429 15.84 4.01 -0.97
N LEU A 430 14.79 3.43 -1.55
CA LEU A 430 14.87 2.15 -2.27
C LEU A 430 15.88 2.22 -3.43
N ARG A 431 15.89 3.33 -4.18
CA ARG A 431 16.83 3.57 -5.27
C ARG A 431 18.29 3.58 -4.77
N ALA A 432 18.54 4.15 -3.59
CA ALA A 432 19.85 4.10 -2.96
C ALA A 432 20.27 2.66 -2.63
N ILE A 433 19.39 1.86 -2.00
CA ILE A 433 19.64 0.45 -1.71
C ILE A 433 19.99 -0.31 -3.00
N CYS A 434 19.18 -0.17 -4.06
CA CYS A 434 19.43 -0.81 -5.35
C CYS A 434 20.81 -0.45 -5.92
N ALA A 435 21.26 0.80 -5.78
CA ALA A 435 22.60 1.21 -6.17
C ALA A 435 23.69 0.56 -5.30
N TYR A 436 23.52 0.49 -3.98
CA TYR A 436 24.49 -0.17 -3.08
C TYR A 436 24.62 -1.67 -3.40
N VAL A 437 23.50 -2.38 -3.54
CA VAL A 437 23.49 -3.82 -3.87
C VAL A 437 24.13 -4.07 -5.24
N GLN A 438 23.89 -3.23 -6.25
CA GLN A 438 24.57 -3.32 -7.55
C GLN A 438 26.09 -3.10 -7.49
N ALA A 439 26.61 -2.40 -6.48
CA ALA A 439 28.06 -2.24 -6.30
C ALA A 439 28.73 -3.55 -5.89
N VAL A 440 28.02 -4.42 -5.15
CA VAL A 440 28.53 -5.67 -4.58
C VAL A 440 28.41 -6.83 -5.58
N ASP A 441 29.37 -7.75 -5.56
CA ASP A 441 29.31 -9.00 -6.32
C ASP A 441 28.75 -10.15 -5.49
N PHE A 442 27.53 -10.57 -5.81
CA PHE A 442 26.88 -11.72 -5.21
C PHE A 442 27.08 -13.02 -6.02
N SER A 443 27.86 -13.00 -7.10
CA SER A 443 27.98 -14.17 -7.98
C SER A 443 28.82 -15.30 -7.36
N VAL A 444 28.24 -16.51 -7.35
CA VAL A 444 28.92 -17.74 -6.91
C VAL A 444 29.37 -18.53 -8.12
N THR A 445 30.68 -18.67 -8.28
CA THR A 445 31.30 -19.37 -9.42
C THR A 445 31.52 -20.87 -9.17
N ASN A 446 31.55 -21.28 -7.90
CA ASN A 446 31.75 -22.67 -7.51
C ASN A 446 31.01 -23.01 -6.19
N TRP A 447 29.90 -23.73 -6.31
CA TRP A 447 29.08 -24.23 -5.20
C TRP A 447 29.63 -25.50 -4.53
N ASN A 448 30.75 -26.05 -5.00
CA ASN A 448 31.26 -27.32 -4.47
C ASN A 448 32.13 -27.14 -3.23
N VAL A 449 31.89 -27.93 -2.20
CA VAL A 449 32.72 -28.09 -1.00
C VAL A 449 33.05 -29.56 -0.75
N THR A 450 34.10 -29.83 0.02
CA THR A 450 34.56 -31.17 0.33
C THR A 450 33.78 -31.76 1.50
N ALA A 451 33.35 -33.02 1.36
CA ALA A 451 32.70 -33.77 2.43
C ALA A 451 33.70 -34.13 3.55
N GLY A 452 33.21 -34.53 4.72
CA GLY A 452 34.04 -35.00 5.85
C GLY A 452 34.95 -36.22 5.59
N ASP A 453 34.95 -36.79 4.37
CA ASP A 453 35.92 -37.79 3.92
C ASP A 453 37.19 -37.20 3.26
N GLY A 454 37.22 -35.90 2.97
CA GLY A 454 38.35 -35.18 2.37
C GLY A 454 38.57 -35.47 0.87
N VAL A 455 37.58 -36.05 0.17
CA VAL A 455 37.72 -36.48 -1.24
C VAL A 455 36.46 -36.25 -2.08
N THR A 456 35.27 -36.40 -1.49
CA THR A 456 34.00 -36.25 -2.18
C THR A 456 33.60 -34.78 -2.24
N LEU A 457 33.33 -34.25 -3.43
CA LEU A 457 32.72 -32.92 -3.59
C LEU A 457 31.20 -33.02 -3.50
N LEU A 458 30.59 -32.09 -2.77
CA LEU A 458 29.16 -31.92 -2.59
C LEU A 458 28.78 -30.49 -2.99
N ASP A 459 27.60 -30.28 -3.58
CA ASP A 459 27.04 -28.93 -3.72
C ASP A 459 26.60 -28.47 -2.31
N ILE A 460 27.13 -27.33 -1.84
CA ILE A 460 26.87 -26.85 -0.48
C ILE A 460 25.36 -26.65 -0.22
N ARG A 461 24.59 -26.28 -1.24
CA ARG A 461 23.13 -26.09 -1.13
C ARG A 461 22.38 -27.40 -0.90
N ASP A 462 22.96 -28.53 -1.29
CA ASP A 462 22.35 -29.85 -1.05
C ASP A 462 22.66 -30.38 0.37
N LEU A 463 23.52 -29.71 1.14
CA LEU A 463 23.71 -29.98 2.57
C LEU A 463 22.61 -29.34 3.42
N ILE A 464 22.17 -28.12 3.05
CA ILE A 464 21.27 -27.29 3.87
C ILE A 464 19.79 -27.71 3.73
N LYS A 465 19.41 -28.30 2.58
CA LYS A 465 18.02 -28.72 2.27
C LYS A 465 17.48 -29.93 3.07
N ASP A 466 18.27 -30.49 3.98
CA ASP A 466 17.87 -31.60 4.85
C ASP A 466 17.98 -31.08 6.29
N ASP A 467 16.84 -30.71 6.91
CA ASP A 467 16.66 -29.93 8.16
C ASP A 467 17.45 -30.40 9.42
N ASP A 468 18.27 -31.46 9.31
CA ASP A 468 19.09 -32.09 10.35
C ASP A 468 20.62 -31.95 10.08
N THR A 469 21.08 -31.21 9.05
CA THR A 469 22.51 -31.16 8.63
C THR A 469 23.12 -29.75 8.64
N GLU A 470 23.84 -29.42 9.72
CA GLU A 470 24.71 -28.23 9.80
C GLU A 470 25.89 -28.33 8.80
N ILE A 471 26.17 -27.24 8.10
CA ILE A 471 27.45 -26.98 7.41
C ILE A 471 28.54 -26.84 8.49
N THR A 472 29.77 -27.27 8.19
CA THR A 472 30.90 -27.07 9.11
C THR A 472 31.73 -25.84 8.75
N ASP A 473 32.40 -25.21 9.72
CA ASP A 473 33.32 -24.08 9.52
C ASP A 473 34.30 -24.33 8.36
N ALA A 474 34.80 -25.57 8.24
CA ALA A 474 35.76 -25.97 7.22
C ALA A 474 35.18 -26.01 5.79
N GLN A 475 33.85 -26.14 5.65
CA GLN A 475 33.13 -26.07 4.39
C GLN A 475 32.74 -24.62 4.04
N GLU A 476 32.45 -23.79 5.04
CA GLU A 476 32.29 -22.33 4.87
C GLU A 476 33.61 -21.70 4.39
N ASP A 477 34.73 -21.99 5.08
CA ASP A 477 36.10 -21.63 4.67
C ASP A 477 36.39 -22.04 3.21
N GLU A 478 35.98 -23.25 2.82
CA GLU A 478 36.19 -23.78 1.47
C GLU A 478 35.28 -23.08 0.44
N PHE A 479 34.02 -22.80 0.78
CA PHE A 479 33.09 -22.03 -0.05
C PHE A 479 33.60 -20.61 -0.30
N LEU A 480 34.01 -19.91 0.76
CA LEU A 480 34.63 -18.57 0.69
C LEU A 480 35.91 -18.61 -0.16
N SER A 481 36.78 -19.59 0.04
CA SER A 481 38.02 -19.77 -0.73
C SER A 481 37.77 -20.09 -2.20
N ASN A 482 36.69 -20.80 -2.51
CA ASN A 482 36.28 -21.15 -3.87
C ASN A 482 35.62 -19.98 -4.62
N ASN A 483 35.11 -18.98 -3.90
CA ASN A 483 34.42 -17.80 -4.45
C ASN A 483 35.09 -16.51 -3.93
N PRO A 484 36.34 -16.20 -4.35
CA PRO A 484 37.12 -15.09 -3.80
C PRO A 484 36.55 -13.71 -4.13
N ASP A 485 35.73 -13.61 -5.19
CA ASP A 485 35.09 -12.36 -5.60
C ASP A 485 33.70 -12.17 -4.95
N TRP A 486 33.18 -13.15 -4.20
CA TRP A 486 31.90 -13.00 -3.51
C TRP A 486 31.99 -11.96 -2.38
N LEU A 487 30.97 -11.08 -2.30
CA LEU A 487 30.84 -9.93 -1.41
C LEU A 487 31.91 -8.83 -1.56
N ILE A 488 32.65 -8.77 -2.68
CA ILE A 488 33.54 -7.64 -3.02
C ILE A 488 32.82 -6.60 -3.88
N TYR A 489 33.37 -5.39 -4.00
CA TYR A 489 32.85 -4.39 -4.94
C TYR A 489 33.26 -4.69 -6.40
N SER A 490 32.26 -4.83 -7.26
CA SER A 490 32.39 -5.10 -8.70
C SER A 490 32.11 -3.88 -9.58
N ASP A 491 31.26 -2.94 -9.14
CA ASP A 491 31.18 -1.57 -9.70
C ASP A 491 31.22 -0.51 -8.60
N ILE A 492 32.44 -0.03 -8.31
CA ILE A 492 32.66 0.97 -7.27
C ILE A 492 32.07 2.35 -7.60
N ASN A 493 31.64 2.61 -8.84
CA ASN A 493 30.97 3.86 -9.19
C ASN A 493 29.57 3.92 -8.57
N LYS A 494 28.91 2.76 -8.42
CA LYS A 494 27.58 2.65 -7.80
C LYS A 494 27.58 3.06 -6.33
N LEU A 495 28.71 3.01 -5.61
CA LEU A 495 28.82 3.59 -4.27
C LEU A 495 28.62 5.12 -4.26
N ASN A 496 29.08 5.82 -5.29
CA ASN A 496 28.80 7.26 -5.42
C ASN A 496 27.32 7.52 -5.77
N VAL A 497 26.71 6.64 -6.57
CA VAL A 497 25.27 6.70 -6.87
C VAL A 497 24.44 6.48 -5.60
N PHE A 498 24.81 5.49 -4.77
CA PHE A 498 24.23 5.27 -3.44
C PHE A 498 24.34 6.53 -2.56
N LYS A 499 25.55 7.10 -2.39
CA LYS A 499 25.75 8.33 -1.60
C LYS A 499 24.81 9.46 -2.04
N THR A 500 24.76 9.74 -3.35
CA THR A 500 23.91 10.80 -3.92
C THR A 500 22.41 10.52 -3.76
N ALA A 501 21.97 9.27 -3.95
CA ALA A 501 20.57 8.89 -3.79
C ALA A 501 20.13 8.94 -2.31
N PHE A 502 21.00 8.54 -1.37
CA PHE A 502 20.75 8.62 0.07
C PHE A 502 20.68 10.07 0.56
N GLU A 503 21.59 10.95 0.11
CA GLU A 503 21.52 12.39 0.37
C GLU A 503 20.20 12.99 -0.13
N ALA A 504 19.78 12.65 -1.35
CA ALA A 504 18.51 13.10 -1.91
C ALA A 504 17.28 12.55 -1.15
N ALA A 505 17.36 11.34 -0.59
CA ALA A 505 16.31 10.78 0.27
C ALA A 505 16.23 11.52 1.62
N ALA A 506 17.37 11.84 2.23
CA ALA A 506 17.44 12.57 3.50
C ALA A 506 16.93 14.03 3.38
N ASP A 507 17.29 14.72 2.29
CA ASP A 507 16.74 16.05 1.96
C ASP A 507 15.21 15.99 1.80
N GLN A 508 14.70 14.96 1.11
CA GLN A 508 13.28 14.77 0.86
C GLN A 508 12.50 14.45 2.15
N PHE A 509 13.06 13.61 3.03
CA PHE A 509 12.52 13.32 4.36
C PHE A 509 12.43 14.61 5.20
N SER A 510 13.51 15.39 5.21
CA SER A 510 13.56 16.68 5.92
C SER A 510 12.48 17.64 5.42
N SER A 511 12.23 17.69 4.10
CA SER A 511 11.13 18.49 3.53
C SER A 511 9.73 18.01 3.95
N ALA A 512 9.53 16.70 4.11
CA ALA A 512 8.27 16.15 4.63
C ALA A 512 8.06 16.53 6.11
N VAL A 513 9.12 16.47 6.93
CA VAL A 513 9.09 16.85 8.34
C VAL A 513 8.84 18.35 8.52
N GLU A 514 9.48 19.22 7.73
CA GLU A 514 9.19 20.66 7.72
C GLU A 514 7.71 20.95 7.41
N ALA A 515 7.12 20.21 6.47
CA ALA A 515 5.71 20.35 6.11
C ALA A 515 4.76 19.87 7.23
N LEU A 516 5.11 18.78 7.95
CA LEU A 516 4.38 18.29 9.13
C LEU A 516 4.45 19.26 10.32
N ASP A 517 5.59 19.89 10.57
CA ASP A 517 5.74 20.90 11.63
C ASP A 517 4.88 22.14 11.31
N ALA A 518 4.90 22.60 10.05
CA ALA A 518 4.16 23.77 9.58
C ALA A 518 2.63 23.68 9.74
N LEU A 519 2.05 22.48 9.84
CA LEU A 519 0.62 22.29 10.12
C LEU A 519 0.21 22.64 11.56
N GLY A 520 1.14 22.51 12.52
CA GLY A 520 0.82 22.47 13.94
C GLY A 520 -0.05 21.27 14.36
N GLU A 521 -0.20 21.07 15.67
CA GLU A 521 -0.91 19.92 16.26
C GLU A 521 -2.32 19.70 15.69
N SER A 522 -3.15 20.75 15.63
CA SER A 522 -4.52 20.62 15.11
C SER A 522 -4.60 20.34 13.61
N GLY A 523 -3.59 20.79 12.83
CA GLY A 523 -3.49 20.49 11.40
C GLY A 523 -3.04 19.06 11.16
N ARG A 524 -2.08 18.58 11.96
CA ARG A 524 -1.64 17.18 11.98
C ARG A 524 -2.75 16.23 12.38
N ARG A 525 -3.44 16.45 13.51
CA ARG A 525 -4.62 15.65 13.92
C ARG A 525 -5.75 15.62 12.88
N ALA A 526 -5.89 16.65 12.05
CA ALA A 526 -6.89 16.64 10.97
C ALA A 526 -6.54 15.64 9.84
N ARG A 527 -5.30 15.17 9.76
CA ARG A 527 -4.80 14.19 8.79
C ARG A 527 -4.95 12.73 9.24
N TYR A 528 -5.71 12.43 10.30
CA TYR A 528 -5.94 11.06 10.80
C TYR A 528 -6.53 10.05 9.79
N LYS A 529 -7.00 10.51 8.61
CA LYS A 529 -7.44 9.67 7.49
C LYS A 529 -6.54 9.75 6.25
N ASN A 530 -5.44 10.48 6.31
CA ASN A 530 -4.44 10.48 5.25
C ASN A 530 -3.70 9.12 5.22
N ALA A 531 -3.14 8.78 4.07
CA ALA A 531 -2.29 7.61 3.90
C ALA A 531 -1.12 7.62 4.91
N PHE A 532 -0.54 8.79 5.18
CA PHE A 532 0.50 9.00 6.17
C PHE A 532 0.09 10.07 7.18
N ASN A 533 -0.57 9.68 8.27
CA ASN A 533 -0.84 10.55 9.42
C ASN A 533 0.27 10.49 10.50
N LEU A 534 0.91 11.63 10.79
CA LEU A 534 1.63 11.86 12.05
C LEU A 534 0.88 12.94 12.82
N ASP A 535 0.32 12.60 13.99
CA ASP A 535 -0.49 13.50 14.81
C ASP A 535 0.08 13.82 16.19
N SER A 536 0.78 12.88 16.85
CA SER A 536 1.40 13.11 18.16
C SER A 536 2.51 14.17 18.14
N GLU A 537 2.76 14.80 19.29
CA GLU A 537 3.90 15.74 19.42
C GLU A 537 5.22 14.96 19.50
N LEU A 538 5.21 13.81 20.19
CA LEU A 538 6.33 12.88 20.31
C LEU A 538 6.86 12.47 18.94
N GLY A 539 5.99 11.92 18.09
CA GLY A 539 6.38 11.50 16.75
C GLY A 539 6.97 12.62 15.89
N LEU A 540 6.49 13.87 16.06
CA LEU A 540 7.06 15.01 15.33
C LEU A 540 8.48 15.30 15.83
N TRP A 541 8.70 15.36 17.13
CA TRP A 541 10.03 15.68 17.65
C TRP A 541 11.03 14.55 17.41
N MET A 542 10.60 13.27 17.40
CA MET A 542 11.45 12.15 17.00
C MET A 542 11.80 12.23 15.50
N THR A 543 10.83 12.45 14.61
CA THR A 543 11.12 12.60 13.16
C THR A 543 11.96 13.85 12.87
N LYS A 544 11.86 14.91 13.68
CA LYS A 544 12.78 16.05 13.65
C LYS A 544 14.18 15.69 14.11
N ALA A 545 14.37 14.94 15.20
CA ALA A 545 15.69 14.46 15.60
C ALA A 545 16.34 13.59 14.50
N ILE A 546 15.56 12.75 13.81
CA ILE A 546 16.05 11.96 12.67
C ILE A 546 16.56 12.88 11.54
N ALA A 547 15.77 13.89 11.17
CA ALA A 547 16.10 14.81 10.08
C ALA A 547 17.24 15.80 10.43
N GLU A 548 17.28 16.29 11.67
CA GLU A 548 18.19 17.34 12.12
C GLU A 548 19.54 16.80 12.62
N GLU A 549 19.60 15.56 13.13
CA GLU A 549 20.78 14.98 13.79
C GLU A 549 21.20 13.61 13.20
N THR A 550 20.30 12.62 13.16
CA THR A 550 20.65 11.24 12.72
C THR A 550 21.09 11.17 11.26
N LEU A 551 20.27 11.60 10.31
CA LEU A 551 20.59 11.53 8.87
C LEU A 551 21.84 12.38 8.52
N PRO A 552 22.02 13.60 9.05
CA PRO A 552 23.27 14.35 8.90
C PRO A 552 24.51 13.62 9.47
N SER A 553 24.39 12.90 10.59
CA SER A 553 25.51 12.13 11.16
C SER A 553 25.95 10.98 10.25
N ILE A 554 24.99 10.26 9.64
CA ILE A 554 25.26 9.19 8.66
C ILE A 554 25.91 9.77 7.40
N LEU A 555 25.39 10.88 6.88
CA LEU A 555 25.98 11.59 5.73
C LEU A 555 27.40 12.08 6.00
N ALA A 556 27.70 12.55 7.22
CA ALA A 556 29.07 12.90 7.62
C ALA A 556 29.98 11.66 7.66
N ALA A 557 29.49 10.55 8.20
CA ALA A 557 30.22 9.29 8.28
C ALA A 557 30.54 8.67 6.89
N PHE A 558 29.86 9.07 5.82
CA PHE A 558 30.23 8.67 4.45
C PHE A 558 31.63 9.17 4.04
N ASP A 559 32.08 10.29 4.59
CA ASP A 559 33.31 11.00 4.18
C ASP A 559 34.33 11.20 5.32
N ASN A 560 34.02 10.77 6.55
CA ASN A 560 34.96 10.75 7.67
C ASN A 560 34.76 9.55 8.62
N SER A 561 35.79 8.72 8.81
CA SER A 561 35.79 7.53 9.69
C SER A 561 35.78 7.83 11.19
N THR A 562 35.89 9.10 11.61
CA THR A 562 35.81 9.47 13.03
C THR A 562 34.48 10.09 13.42
N GLU A 563 33.47 10.10 12.54
CA GLU A 563 32.15 10.63 12.89
C GLU A 563 31.37 9.62 13.75
N GLU A 564 30.69 10.15 14.75
CA GLU A 564 29.73 9.40 15.57
C GLU A 564 28.41 9.26 14.78
N ILE A 565 27.71 8.15 14.92
CA ILE A 565 26.32 8.03 14.46
C ILE A 565 25.39 8.44 15.61
N ILE A 566 24.40 9.27 15.32
CA ILE A 566 23.46 9.79 16.33
C ILE A 566 22.16 8.97 16.30
N GLY A 567 21.95 8.17 17.34
CA GLY A 567 20.68 7.49 17.61
C GLY A 567 19.72 8.36 18.43
N ILE A 568 18.51 7.86 18.64
CA ILE A 568 17.45 8.56 19.39
C ILE A 568 16.84 7.59 20.39
N ASP A 569 16.76 8.03 21.64
CA ASP A 569 16.13 7.34 22.76
C ASP A 569 14.93 8.16 23.27
N GLU A 570 13.88 7.49 23.74
CA GLU A 570 12.70 8.10 24.35
C GLU A 570 12.53 7.62 25.80
N GLU A 571 12.60 8.57 26.74
CA GLU A 571 12.45 8.30 28.17
C GLU A 571 11.07 8.80 28.64
N GLU A 572 10.20 7.87 29.04
CA GLU A 572 8.92 8.24 29.66
C GLU A 572 9.12 8.83 31.05
N ILE A 573 8.67 10.07 31.25
CA ILE A 573 8.80 10.81 32.51
C ILE A 573 7.51 10.69 33.35
N SER A 574 6.34 10.69 32.70
CA SER A 574 5.05 10.60 33.38
C SER A 574 3.89 10.34 32.42
N GLU A 575 2.98 9.44 32.80
CA GLU A 575 1.65 9.33 32.22
C GLU A 575 0.57 10.12 33.01
N LYS A 576 -0.51 10.47 32.31
CA LYS A 576 -1.75 11.02 32.87
C LYS A 576 -2.90 10.86 31.88
N TYR A 577 -4.13 11.11 32.33
CA TYR A 577 -5.33 11.02 31.48
C TYR A 577 -5.97 12.39 31.24
N VAL A 578 -6.24 12.71 29.97
CA VAL A 578 -6.69 14.04 29.52
C VAL A 578 -8.11 14.00 28.94
N ASP A 579 -8.89 15.05 29.23
CA ASP A 579 -10.25 15.24 28.72
C ASP A 579 -10.23 15.73 27.26
N GLY A 580 -10.70 14.89 26.33
CA GLY A 580 -10.71 15.16 24.89
C GLY A 580 -11.69 16.23 24.42
N LYS A 581 -12.61 16.67 25.29
CA LYS A 581 -13.72 17.61 25.01
C LYS A 581 -14.82 17.09 24.06
N ASP A 582 -14.78 15.80 23.75
CA ASP A 582 -15.77 15.01 23.01
C ASP A 582 -16.69 14.18 23.93
N GLY A 583 -16.28 13.98 25.19
CA GLY A 583 -16.99 13.18 26.20
C GLY A 583 -16.15 12.02 26.75
N TYR A 584 -14.98 11.76 26.18
CA TYR A 584 -14.05 10.71 26.57
C TYR A 584 -12.79 11.28 27.22
N TYR A 585 -12.06 10.39 27.89
CA TYR A 585 -10.70 10.66 28.36
C TYR A 585 -9.72 9.80 27.56
N TYR A 586 -8.49 10.28 27.44
CA TYR A 586 -7.44 9.66 26.64
C TYR A 586 -6.15 9.55 27.45
N TRP A 587 -5.40 8.48 27.23
CA TRP A 587 -4.06 8.34 27.81
C TRP A 587 -3.11 9.36 27.18
N GLN A 588 -2.29 10.02 28.00
CA GLN A 588 -1.26 10.96 27.57
C GLN A 588 0.06 10.72 28.33
N GLY A 589 1.02 10.08 27.66
CA GLY A 589 2.41 10.03 28.11
C GLY A 589 3.15 11.36 27.92
N THR A 590 4.23 11.56 28.67
CA THR A 590 5.12 12.72 28.59
C THR A 590 6.56 12.25 28.62
N TYR A 591 7.34 12.62 27.60
CA TYR A 591 8.64 12.02 27.27
C TYR A 591 9.76 13.06 27.21
N ASN A 592 10.97 12.64 27.55
CA ASN A 592 12.20 13.26 27.06
C ASN A 592 12.65 12.52 25.80
N ILE A 593 13.16 13.26 24.82
CA ILE A 593 13.86 12.68 23.68
C ILE A 593 15.35 13.00 23.86
N ASN A 594 16.15 11.93 23.86
CA ASN A 594 17.60 11.97 24.04
C ASN A 594 18.29 11.59 22.73
N LEU A 595 19.45 12.18 22.48
CA LEU A 595 20.39 11.74 21.46
C LEU A 595 21.38 10.76 22.08
N GLU A 596 21.52 9.61 21.44
CA GLU A 596 22.54 8.60 21.73
C GLU A 596 23.71 8.75 20.75
N TYR A 597 24.93 8.53 21.21
CA TYR A 597 26.13 8.68 20.38
C TYR A 597 26.82 7.33 20.23
N TYR A 598 26.96 6.87 19.00
CA TYR A 598 27.61 5.63 18.66
C TYR A 598 28.99 5.95 18.08
N GLU A 599 30.05 5.70 18.85
CA GLU A 599 31.42 5.99 18.45
C GLU A 599 32.01 4.84 17.59
N PRO A 600 32.84 5.13 16.56
CA PRO A 600 33.52 4.10 15.78
C PRO A 600 34.33 3.13 16.65
N ALA A 601 34.05 1.82 16.55
CA ALA A 601 34.71 0.82 17.38
C ALA A 601 36.19 0.65 17.00
N GLU A 602 37.09 0.56 17.99
CA GLU A 602 38.54 0.55 17.72
C GLU A 602 38.94 -0.70 16.91
N ASN A 603 39.40 -0.47 15.67
CA ASN A 603 39.81 -1.46 14.66
C ASN A 603 38.69 -2.15 13.85
N ASN A 604 37.42 -1.81 14.05
CA ASN A 604 36.33 -2.32 13.20
C ASN A 604 36.18 -1.47 11.91
N ILE A 605 35.43 -2.01 10.95
CA ILE A 605 35.18 -1.42 9.64
C ILE A 605 33.96 -0.50 9.75
N THR A 606 34.16 0.78 9.47
CA THR A 606 33.12 1.81 9.59
C THR A 606 32.35 2.03 8.26
N ILE A 607 31.27 2.82 8.31
CA ILE A 607 30.54 3.26 7.10
C ILE A 607 31.49 3.98 6.12
N TYR A 608 32.40 4.82 6.63
CA TYR A 608 33.42 5.47 5.81
C TYR A 608 34.28 4.44 5.06
N ASP A 609 34.76 3.42 5.77
CA ASP A 609 35.69 2.44 5.19
C ASP A 609 35.02 1.67 4.04
N LEU A 610 33.72 1.36 4.15
CA LEU A 610 32.93 0.72 3.09
C LEU A 610 32.69 1.62 1.86
N LEU A 611 32.71 2.94 2.03
CA LEU A 611 32.23 3.88 1.00
C LEU A 611 33.33 4.72 0.30
N VAL A 612 34.60 4.38 0.52
CA VAL A 612 35.75 4.99 -0.18
C VAL A 612 36.34 4.09 -1.27
N THR A 613 36.95 4.70 -2.30
CA THR A 613 37.33 4.00 -3.54
C THR A 613 38.48 2.98 -3.39
N ASP A 614 39.31 3.10 -2.35
CA ASP A 614 40.32 2.10 -1.95
C ASP A 614 39.91 1.44 -0.61
N GLY A 615 38.60 1.37 -0.35
CA GLY A 615 37.99 1.00 0.92
C GLY A 615 37.87 -0.50 1.18
N LYS A 616 37.16 -0.79 2.27
CA LYS A 616 36.79 -2.12 2.71
C LYS A 616 35.56 -2.63 1.99
N THR A 617 35.46 -3.94 1.85
CA THR A 617 34.32 -4.63 1.24
C THR A 617 33.41 -5.26 2.29
N PRO A 618 32.13 -5.53 1.98
CA PRO A 618 31.25 -6.32 2.85
C PRO A 618 31.85 -7.69 3.20
N ARG A 619 32.60 -8.30 2.29
CA ARG A 619 33.39 -9.51 2.57
C ARG A 619 34.36 -9.34 3.74
N GLU A 620 35.08 -8.22 3.81
CA GLU A 620 36.03 -7.98 4.91
C GLU A 620 35.33 -7.70 6.25
N VAL A 621 34.05 -7.31 6.24
CA VAL A 621 33.20 -7.24 7.44
C VAL A 621 32.84 -8.65 7.90
N LEU A 622 32.40 -9.51 6.97
CA LEU A 622 32.10 -10.92 7.24
C LEU A 622 33.34 -11.67 7.76
N ASP A 623 34.49 -11.54 7.08
CA ASP A 623 35.77 -12.13 7.51
C ASP A 623 36.13 -11.66 8.94
N ALA A 624 35.95 -10.37 9.25
CA ALA A 624 36.24 -9.83 10.58
C ALA A 624 35.26 -10.30 11.68
N ALA A 625 33.99 -10.52 11.33
CA ALA A 625 33.00 -11.09 12.24
C ALA A 625 33.27 -12.58 12.53
N MET A 626 33.69 -13.35 11.51
CA MET A 626 34.06 -14.76 11.67
C MET A 626 35.36 -14.96 12.48
N GLU A 627 36.30 -14.00 12.46
CA GLU A 627 37.57 -14.04 13.21
C GLU A 627 37.47 -13.56 14.67
N ALA A 628 36.30 -13.09 15.15
CA ALA A 628 36.15 -12.54 16.51
C ALA A 628 36.46 -13.57 17.63
N GLU A 629 37.14 -13.14 18.72
CA GLU A 629 37.66 -14.06 19.76
C GLU A 629 36.56 -14.82 20.53
N ASP A 630 35.36 -14.25 20.63
CA ASP A 630 34.13 -14.93 21.05
C ASP A 630 33.14 -14.90 19.88
N LYS A 631 32.85 -16.05 19.27
CA LYS A 631 31.80 -16.27 18.22
C LYS A 631 30.35 -15.94 18.68
N ASN A 632 30.21 -15.27 19.81
CA ASN A 632 28.99 -15.16 20.60
C ASN A 632 28.77 -13.74 21.15
N GLU A 633 29.59 -12.78 20.70
CA GLU A 633 29.37 -11.32 20.80
C GLU A 633 29.34 -10.76 19.37
N ASP A 634 28.26 -10.07 19.00
CA ASP A 634 28.00 -9.65 17.62
C ASP A 634 29.01 -8.61 17.12
N TYR A 635 29.34 -8.63 15.82
CA TYR A 635 30.26 -7.67 15.24
C TYR A 635 29.65 -6.27 15.17
N LYS A 636 30.06 -5.38 16.08
CA LYS A 636 29.50 -4.02 16.19
C LYS A 636 30.48 -2.96 15.66
N PRO A 637 30.25 -2.36 14.46
CA PRO A 637 31.15 -1.38 13.86
C PRO A 637 31.17 -0.03 14.61
N TYR A 638 30.12 0.26 15.37
CA TYR A 638 30.02 1.39 16.29
C TYR A 638 29.56 0.90 17.67
N VAL A 639 29.97 1.60 18.74
CA VAL A 639 29.65 1.26 20.14
C VAL A 639 28.91 2.43 20.79
N LEU A 640 27.82 2.13 21.50
CA LEU A 640 27.06 3.13 22.25
C LEU A 640 27.90 3.74 23.38
N ARG A 641 27.94 5.07 23.43
CA ARG A 641 28.56 5.88 24.48
C ARG A 641 27.61 6.04 25.67
N GLU A 642 28.10 5.84 26.89
CA GLU A 642 27.31 5.99 28.14
C GLU A 642 26.67 7.40 28.36
N GLU A 643 27.12 8.43 27.63
CA GLU A 643 26.60 9.81 27.75
C GLU A 643 25.62 10.13 26.61
N THR A 644 24.34 10.24 26.94
CA THR A 644 23.30 10.79 26.06
C THR A 644 23.18 12.31 26.22
N THR A 645 22.53 13.00 25.28
CA THR A 645 22.16 14.42 25.45
C THR A 645 20.68 14.67 25.21
N LEU A 646 20.08 15.50 26.06
CA LEU A 646 18.66 15.87 25.94
C LEU A 646 18.44 16.75 24.69
N TYR A 647 17.78 16.19 23.66
CA TYR A 647 17.33 16.92 22.48
C TYR A 647 16.10 17.77 22.82
N LYS A 648 15.12 17.16 23.50
CA LYS A 648 13.82 17.79 23.76
C LYS A 648 13.19 17.27 25.06
N GLU A 649 12.78 18.19 25.92
CA GLU A 649 12.09 17.87 27.18
C GLU A 649 10.55 17.96 27.08
N ASN A 650 9.87 17.16 27.89
CA ASN A 650 8.42 17.21 28.18
C ASN A 650 7.52 17.19 26.93
N VAL A 651 7.83 16.34 25.95
CA VAL A 651 7.02 16.14 24.74
C VAL A 651 5.82 15.27 25.06
N THR A 652 4.65 15.58 24.49
CA THR A 652 3.43 14.79 24.75
C THR A 652 3.09 13.80 23.63
N GLU A 653 2.73 12.59 24.01
CA GLU A 653 1.98 11.66 23.15
C GLU A 653 0.57 11.50 23.73
N THR A 654 -0.44 11.34 22.88
CA THR A 654 -1.81 11.07 23.33
C THR A 654 -2.39 10.06 22.39
N ASP A 655 -2.75 8.90 22.94
CA ASP A 655 -3.50 7.91 22.20
C ASP A 655 -4.93 8.44 22.04
N TRP A 656 -5.30 8.80 20.81
CA TRP A 656 -6.66 9.22 20.45
C TRP A 656 -7.51 8.07 19.90
N GLU A 657 -6.94 6.87 19.72
CA GLU A 657 -7.63 5.69 19.19
C GLU A 657 -8.32 4.85 20.28
N ASP A 658 -7.81 4.83 21.52
CA ASP A 658 -8.42 4.11 22.65
C ASP A 658 -9.11 5.07 23.66
N PRO A 659 -10.35 5.54 23.38
CA PRO A 659 -11.11 6.41 24.28
C PRO A 659 -11.59 5.67 25.53
N ILE A 660 -11.26 6.22 26.69
CA ILE A 660 -11.65 5.67 27.99
C ILE A 660 -13.03 6.19 28.40
N ASP A 661 -13.91 5.25 28.76
CA ASP A 661 -15.26 5.53 29.21
C ASP A 661 -15.30 6.35 30.51
N THR A 662 -16.34 7.19 30.66
CA THR A 662 -16.50 8.06 31.82
C THR A 662 -17.73 7.68 32.63
N TYR A 663 -17.60 7.64 33.96
CA TYR A 663 -18.74 7.45 34.88
C TYR A 663 -18.88 8.64 35.84
N THR A 664 -20.03 9.30 35.78
CA THR A 664 -20.37 10.39 36.69
C THR A 664 -20.90 9.82 38.01
N VAL A 665 -20.13 9.95 39.08
CA VAL A 665 -20.50 9.46 40.42
C VAL A 665 -21.61 10.34 41.03
N PRO A 666 -22.81 9.79 41.26
CA PRO A 666 -23.99 10.55 41.66
C PRO A 666 -23.95 10.95 43.13
N LEU A 667 -24.60 12.08 43.44
CA LEU A 667 -24.89 12.50 44.81
C LEU A 667 -26.07 11.71 45.39
N ALA A 668 -25.81 10.92 46.43
CA ALA A 668 -26.83 10.18 47.16
C ALA A 668 -26.67 10.33 48.68
N ALA A 669 -27.77 10.19 49.41
CA ALA A 669 -27.79 10.17 50.87
C ALA A 669 -27.86 8.71 51.35
N ILE A 670 -26.70 8.05 51.38
CA ILE A 670 -26.56 6.65 51.80
C ILE A 670 -26.36 6.55 53.31
N THR A 671 -27.17 5.72 53.96
CA THR A 671 -26.90 5.23 55.32
C THR A 671 -26.21 3.88 55.20
N ILE A 672 -25.18 3.64 56.00
CA ILE A 672 -24.55 2.33 56.12
C ILE A 672 -25.14 1.64 57.36
N ASP A 673 -26.11 0.75 57.15
CA ASP A 673 -26.82 0.02 58.20
C ASP A 673 -27.27 -1.42 57.81
N GLY A 674 -26.94 -1.85 56.60
CA GLY A 674 -27.24 -3.15 56.03
C GLY A 674 -28.54 -3.20 55.19
N ASN A 675 -29.12 -2.05 54.83
CA ASN A 675 -30.37 -1.94 54.08
C ASN A 675 -30.19 -1.63 52.57
N ALA A 676 -30.37 -2.64 51.72
CA ALA A 676 -30.24 -2.48 50.26
C ALA A 676 -31.21 -1.45 49.62
N ASP A 677 -32.33 -1.10 50.27
CA ASP A 677 -33.27 -0.09 49.76
C ASP A 677 -32.63 1.32 49.68
N ASP A 678 -31.60 1.62 50.50
CA ASP A 678 -30.88 2.91 50.49
C ASP A 678 -30.18 3.16 49.13
N TRP A 679 -29.86 2.08 48.40
CA TRP A 679 -29.24 2.10 47.07
C TRP A 679 -30.26 2.07 45.91
N GLY A 680 -31.56 2.13 46.21
CA GLY A 680 -32.64 2.02 45.23
C GLY A 680 -32.73 3.19 44.23
N SER A 681 -32.16 4.36 44.57
CA SER A 681 -32.08 5.53 43.67
C SER A 681 -30.73 5.68 42.95
N VAL A 682 -29.74 4.86 43.27
CA VAL A 682 -28.41 4.88 42.65
C VAL A 682 -28.41 3.96 41.43
N SER A 683 -27.88 4.42 40.29
CA SER A 683 -27.69 3.61 39.08
C SER A 683 -26.70 2.47 39.32
N THR A 684 -26.85 1.38 38.58
CA THR A 684 -25.79 0.37 38.48
C THR A 684 -24.56 1.00 37.84
N PHE A 685 -23.40 0.78 38.46
CA PHE A 685 -22.09 1.18 37.94
C PHE A 685 -21.50 0.07 37.06
N TYR A 686 -21.60 -1.18 37.54
CA TYR A 686 -21.19 -2.39 36.83
C TYR A 686 -22.17 -3.53 37.16
N GLU A 687 -22.46 -4.38 36.18
CA GLU A 687 -23.42 -5.50 36.29
C GLU A 687 -22.84 -6.72 35.56
N ASP A 688 -22.73 -7.85 36.26
CA ASP A 688 -22.20 -9.10 35.70
C ASP A 688 -23.01 -10.30 36.23
N ASP A 689 -23.72 -10.96 35.32
CA ASP A 689 -24.79 -11.95 35.54
C ASP A 689 -25.78 -11.62 36.68
N ASP A 690 -25.56 -12.11 37.91
CA ASP A 690 -26.41 -11.81 39.09
C ASP A 690 -25.83 -10.67 39.98
N THR A 691 -24.58 -10.26 39.75
CA THR A 691 -23.83 -9.24 40.48
C THR A 691 -24.20 -7.84 40.06
N SER A 692 -24.44 -6.94 41.01
CA SER A 692 -24.61 -5.50 40.74
C SER A 692 -23.74 -4.67 41.67
N VAL A 693 -22.88 -3.84 41.09
CA VAL A 693 -21.99 -2.92 41.79
C VAL A 693 -22.52 -1.50 41.62
N LYS A 694 -22.52 -0.72 42.70
CA LYS A 694 -22.97 0.67 42.71
C LYS A 694 -21.99 1.54 43.47
N ILE A 695 -21.77 2.75 42.97
CA ILE A 695 -20.96 3.78 43.63
C ILE A 695 -21.71 5.09 43.73
N ALA A 696 -21.50 5.80 44.84
CA ALA A 696 -22.13 7.10 45.11
C ALA A 696 -21.24 7.96 46.02
N ARG A 697 -21.55 9.26 46.10
CA ARG A 697 -20.93 10.20 47.05
C ARG A 697 -22.00 11.00 47.80
N ASN A 698 -21.68 11.51 49.00
CA ASN A 698 -22.58 12.42 49.73
C ASN A 698 -22.11 13.88 49.69
N SER A 699 -22.93 14.81 50.19
CA SER A 699 -22.63 16.25 50.24
C SER A 699 -21.52 16.65 51.23
N GLU A 700 -20.98 15.70 51.98
CA GLU A 700 -19.81 15.88 52.85
C GLU A 700 -18.53 15.30 52.21
N GLY A 701 -18.63 14.79 50.97
CA GLY A 701 -17.53 14.23 50.18
C GLY A 701 -17.30 12.73 50.35
N ASN A 702 -17.90 12.07 51.36
CA ASN A 702 -17.67 10.64 51.61
C ASN A 702 -18.07 9.80 50.39
N PHE A 703 -17.25 8.79 50.08
CA PHE A 703 -17.47 7.84 48.99
C PHE A 703 -18.14 6.56 49.50
N TYR A 704 -18.96 5.96 48.67
CA TYR A 704 -19.72 4.76 49.01
C TYR A 704 -19.62 3.73 47.89
N LEU A 705 -19.42 2.48 48.27
CA LEU A 705 -19.44 1.30 47.40
C LEU A 705 -20.50 0.31 47.91
N TYR A 706 -21.24 -0.29 47.00
CA TYR A 706 -22.15 -1.40 47.27
C TYR A 706 -21.97 -2.48 46.21
N VAL A 707 -22.02 -3.73 46.66
CA VAL A 707 -22.00 -4.92 45.81
C VAL A 707 -23.14 -5.82 46.26
N SER A 708 -24.07 -6.15 45.37
CA SER A 708 -25.12 -7.15 45.59
C SER A 708 -24.81 -8.43 44.86
N LYS A 709 -25.11 -9.58 45.49
CA LYS A 709 -25.05 -10.93 44.91
C LYS A 709 -23.83 -11.18 43.99
N PRO A 710 -22.59 -11.09 44.50
CA PRO A 710 -21.44 -11.65 43.77
C PRO A 710 -21.78 -13.05 43.22
N GLU A 711 -21.44 -13.32 41.96
CA GLU A 711 -21.72 -14.62 41.33
C GLU A 711 -20.68 -15.70 41.74
N GLY A 712 -20.97 -16.97 41.45
CA GLY A 712 -20.13 -18.11 41.89
C GLY A 712 -20.15 -18.41 43.40
N PHE A 713 -20.99 -17.69 44.15
CA PHE A 713 -21.04 -17.61 45.61
C PHE A 713 -21.71 -18.82 46.32
N ASP A 714 -21.51 -20.03 45.78
CA ASP A 714 -21.87 -21.27 46.46
C ASP A 714 -20.78 -21.61 47.51
N VAL A 715 -21.17 -21.79 48.77
CA VAL A 715 -20.23 -22.20 49.84
C VAL A 715 -19.72 -23.62 49.55
N ILE A 716 -18.50 -23.72 49.04
CA ILE A 716 -17.80 -25.00 48.87
C ILE A 716 -17.33 -25.47 50.25
N GLU A 717 -18.02 -26.47 50.81
CA GLU A 717 -17.63 -27.03 52.13
C GLU A 717 -16.16 -27.51 52.11
N ASN A 718 -15.35 -26.95 53.02
CA ASN A 718 -13.93 -27.27 53.27
C ASN A 718 -12.91 -26.65 52.30
N GLU A 719 -13.26 -25.60 51.56
CA GLU A 719 -12.30 -24.75 50.84
C GLU A 719 -12.34 -23.31 51.42
N HIS A 720 -11.26 -22.56 51.25
CA HIS A 720 -11.17 -21.15 51.64
C HIS A 720 -11.34 -20.34 50.37
N ASN A 721 -12.32 -19.44 50.37
CA ASN A 721 -12.67 -18.65 49.19
C ASN A 721 -12.56 -17.17 49.52
N ASP A 722 -11.91 -16.40 48.65
CA ASP A 722 -11.79 -14.94 48.74
C ASP A 722 -12.31 -14.33 47.44
N TYR A 723 -13.13 -13.28 47.56
CA TYR A 723 -13.58 -12.45 46.44
C TYR A 723 -13.33 -10.99 46.79
N SER A 724 -12.73 -10.20 45.91
CA SER A 724 -12.55 -8.77 46.15
C SER A 724 -13.02 -7.94 44.97
N TYR A 725 -13.64 -6.80 45.27
CA TYR A 725 -13.95 -5.74 44.34
C TYR A 725 -13.06 -4.53 44.67
N SER A 726 -12.41 -3.98 43.66
CA SER A 726 -11.39 -2.95 43.82
C SER A 726 -11.64 -1.81 42.83
N LEU A 727 -11.58 -0.58 43.33
CA LEU A 727 -11.36 0.61 42.50
C LEU A 727 -9.95 1.09 42.77
N PHE A 728 -9.10 0.98 41.76
CA PHE A 728 -7.67 1.19 41.82
C PHE A 728 -7.26 2.35 40.90
N GLN A 729 -6.30 3.18 41.30
CA GLN A 729 -5.64 4.12 40.40
C GLN A 729 -4.13 4.17 40.66
N TRP A 730 -3.35 4.36 39.60
CA TRP A 730 -1.97 4.84 39.73
C TRP A 730 -1.98 6.33 40.14
N MET A 731 -0.95 6.76 40.87
CA MET A 731 -0.76 8.17 41.20
C MET A 731 -0.35 8.94 39.94
N PRO A 732 -0.89 10.15 39.68
CA PRO A 732 -0.45 10.97 38.57
C PRO A 732 1.07 11.23 38.63
N GLY A 733 1.81 10.69 37.65
CA GLY A 733 3.26 10.83 37.53
C GLY A 733 4.12 9.94 38.44
N ASP A 734 3.60 8.83 38.97
CA ASP A 734 4.41 7.82 39.68
C ASP A 734 3.81 6.41 39.54
N TRP A 735 4.50 5.54 38.79
CA TRP A 735 4.09 4.15 38.51
C TRP A 735 4.42 3.16 39.64
N GLU A 736 5.26 3.52 40.61
CA GLU A 736 5.42 2.73 41.84
C GLU A 736 4.30 3.04 42.85
N SER A 737 3.60 4.17 42.68
CA SER A 737 2.60 4.63 43.62
C SER A 737 1.16 4.47 43.15
N TYR A 738 0.31 3.92 44.02
CA TYR A 738 -1.11 3.72 43.73
C TYR A 738 -2.00 3.99 44.93
N PHE A 739 -3.29 4.14 44.65
CA PHE A 739 -4.36 4.15 45.64
C PHE A 739 -5.47 3.20 45.21
N SER A 740 -5.89 2.31 46.09
CA SER A 740 -7.09 1.50 45.90
C SER A 740 -8.07 1.69 47.05
N ILE A 741 -9.34 1.49 46.74
CA ILE A 741 -10.35 1.14 47.72
C ILE A 741 -10.80 -0.29 47.42
N ASP A 742 -10.83 -1.11 48.46
CA ASP A 742 -11.00 -2.55 48.35
C ASP A 742 -12.15 -3.02 49.24
N LEU A 743 -12.99 -3.90 48.72
CA LEU A 743 -14.07 -4.59 49.42
C LEU A 743 -13.95 -6.10 49.17
N SER A 744 -13.57 -6.83 50.22
CA SER A 744 -13.27 -8.26 50.15
C SER A 744 -14.24 -9.10 51.00
N PHE A 745 -14.71 -10.20 50.44
CA PHE A 745 -15.57 -11.21 51.04
C PHE A 745 -14.75 -12.50 51.20
N SER A 746 -14.62 -13.00 52.43
CA SER A 746 -13.75 -14.14 52.74
C SER A 746 -14.49 -15.21 53.54
N TRP A 747 -14.29 -16.48 53.19
CA TRP A 747 -14.70 -17.64 53.97
C TRP A 747 -13.49 -18.45 54.40
N ASP A 748 -13.39 -18.71 55.70
CA ASP A 748 -12.36 -19.61 56.22
C ASP A 748 -12.71 -21.10 55.98
N TRP A 749 -11.73 -21.97 56.18
CA TRP A 749 -11.85 -23.44 56.09
C TRP A 749 -12.87 -24.07 57.07
N GLN A 750 -13.56 -23.29 57.90
CA GLN A 750 -14.65 -23.72 58.78
C GLN A 750 -16.01 -23.15 58.33
N GLY A 751 -16.07 -22.40 57.23
CA GLY A 751 -17.25 -21.73 56.71
C GLY A 751 -17.62 -20.45 57.46
N ASN A 752 -16.73 -19.88 58.27
CA ASN A 752 -16.97 -18.58 58.88
C ASN A 752 -16.72 -17.48 57.85
N PHE A 753 -17.72 -16.61 57.67
CA PHE A 753 -17.61 -15.42 56.83
C PHE A 753 -16.85 -14.29 57.55
N SER A 754 -16.05 -13.53 56.82
CA SER A 754 -15.57 -12.20 57.21
C SER A 754 -15.59 -11.22 56.03
N LEU A 755 -15.96 -9.97 56.34
CA LEU A 755 -15.90 -8.84 55.43
C LEU A 755 -14.66 -8.01 55.75
N GLY A 756 -13.86 -7.69 54.73
CA GLY A 756 -12.77 -6.73 54.79
C GLY A 756 -13.07 -5.54 53.89
N ALA A 757 -12.75 -4.33 54.34
CA ALA A 757 -12.64 -3.19 53.43
C ALA A 757 -11.61 -2.19 53.92
N GLY A 758 -10.95 -1.51 52.98
CA GLY A 758 -9.91 -0.55 53.31
C GLY A 758 -9.56 0.40 52.16
N GLU A 759 -8.88 1.47 52.54
CA GLU A 759 -8.17 2.37 51.64
C GLU A 759 -6.70 1.94 51.65
N HIS A 760 -6.16 1.49 50.50
CA HIS A 760 -4.74 1.24 50.34
C HIS A 760 -4.07 2.42 49.65
N ASP A 761 -2.96 2.87 50.22
CA ASP A 761 -2.05 3.84 49.63
C ASP A 761 -0.65 3.23 49.67
N SER A 762 0.02 3.08 48.53
CA SER A 762 1.35 2.48 48.46
C SER A 762 2.42 3.20 49.31
N ILE A 763 2.24 4.52 49.54
CA ILE A 763 3.15 5.37 50.29
C ILE A 763 2.79 5.37 51.78
N SER A 764 1.49 5.46 52.12
CA SER A 764 1.02 5.62 53.51
C SER A 764 0.49 4.35 54.18
N GLY A 765 0.33 3.26 53.43
CA GLY A 765 -0.11 1.94 53.90
C GLY A 765 -1.62 1.72 53.87
N TRP A 766 -2.05 0.59 54.41
CA TRP A 766 -3.45 0.17 54.44
C TRP A 766 -4.20 0.76 55.65
N ASN A 767 -5.39 1.32 55.42
CA ASN A 767 -6.27 1.86 56.45
C ASN A 767 -7.65 1.19 56.37
N GLU A 768 -8.11 0.58 57.47
CA GLU A 768 -9.45 -0.04 57.55
C GLU A 768 -10.57 0.99 57.35
N ALA A 769 -11.56 0.66 56.50
CA ALA A 769 -12.73 1.49 56.21
C ALA A 769 -13.97 1.09 57.03
N GLU A 770 -15.00 1.96 57.08
CA GLU A 770 -16.28 1.64 57.73
C GLU A 770 -17.13 0.75 56.79
N ALA A 771 -16.98 -0.57 56.88
CA ALA A 771 -17.76 -1.56 56.14
C ALA A 771 -18.87 -2.21 56.99
N PHE A 772 -20.03 -2.45 56.38
CA PHE A 772 -21.14 -3.19 56.99
C PHE A 772 -21.71 -4.23 56.01
N GLU A 773 -22.08 -5.38 56.57
CA GLU A 773 -22.73 -6.46 55.83
C GLU A 773 -24.18 -6.10 55.49
N THR A 774 -24.59 -6.23 54.22
CA THR A 774 -26.00 -6.06 53.85
C THR A 774 -26.76 -7.33 54.24
N ILE A 775 -27.76 -7.18 55.11
CA ILE A 775 -28.14 -8.22 56.09
C ILE A 775 -28.58 -9.56 55.47
N GLN A 776 -28.12 -10.64 56.10
CA GLN A 776 -28.54 -12.03 55.86
C GLN A 776 -30.07 -12.21 55.90
N SER A 777 -30.62 -12.86 54.87
CA SER A 777 -31.91 -13.55 54.95
C SER A 777 -31.69 -15.04 55.08
N GLU A 778 -32.03 -15.62 56.24
CA GLU A 778 -32.04 -17.08 56.50
C GLU A 778 -30.76 -17.82 56.03
N ASP A 779 -29.59 -17.35 56.50
CA ASP A 779 -28.25 -17.92 56.29
C ASP A 779 -27.59 -17.70 54.90
N THR A 780 -28.03 -16.71 54.10
CA THR A 780 -27.34 -16.29 52.86
C THR A 780 -26.94 -14.81 52.89
N VAL A 781 -25.66 -14.51 52.63
CA VAL A 781 -25.17 -13.13 52.40
C VAL A 781 -25.58 -12.71 50.99
N ILE A 782 -26.14 -11.51 50.84
CA ILE A 782 -26.69 -11.01 49.56
C ILE A 782 -26.00 -9.72 49.06
N GLY A 783 -25.01 -9.23 49.80
CA GLY A 783 -24.22 -8.06 49.44
C GLY A 783 -23.49 -7.44 50.62
N ALA A 784 -22.71 -6.39 50.34
CA ALA A 784 -22.09 -5.54 51.35
C ALA A 784 -22.07 -4.08 50.91
N GLU A 785 -21.99 -3.17 51.88
CA GLU A 785 -21.88 -1.74 51.66
C GLU A 785 -20.76 -1.13 52.52
N VAL A 786 -20.02 -0.19 51.93
CA VAL A 786 -18.84 0.42 52.53
C VAL A 786 -18.90 1.93 52.38
N LYS A 787 -18.45 2.63 53.41
CA LYS A 787 -18.16 4.05 53.37
C LYS A 787 -16.66 4.27 53.53
N TYR A 788 -16.09 4.94 52.53
CA TYR A 788 -14.72 5.44 52.53
C TYR A 788 -14.72 6.95 52.86
N SER A 789 -13.55 7.45 53.24
CA SER A 789 -13.38 8.85 53.62
C SER A 789 -13.55 9.80 52.42
N ALA A 790 -13.85 11.08 52.68
CA ALA A 790 -13.97 12.07 51.60
C ALA A 790 -12.70 12.19 50.72
N PRO A 791 -11.47 12.17 51.28
CA PRO A 791 -10.24 12.11 50.48
C PRO A 791 -10.16 10.93 49.51
N ALA A 792 -10.85 9.81 49.75
CA ALA A 792 -10.80 8.66 48.83
C ALA A 792 -11.37 9.00 47.45
N PHE A 793 -12.52 9.68 47.39
CA PHE A 793 -13.09 10.10 46.10
C PHE A 793 -12.30 11.24 45.47
N ASP A 794 -11.83 12.21 46.26
CA ASP A 794 -11.03 13.32 45.74
C ASP A 794 -9.75 12.84 45.04
N ARG A 795 -9.18 11.70 45.49
CA ARG A 795 -8.08 11.00 44.81
C ARG A 795 -8.55 10.28 43.54
N LEU A 796 -9.57 9.42 43.63
CA LEU A 796 -10.09 8.63 42.50
C LEU A 796 -10.60 9.51 41.32
N ALA A 797 -11.13 10.69 41.65
CA ALA A 797 -11.59 11.70 40.70
C ALA A 797 -10.53 12.77 40.35
N GLU A 798 -9.28 12.63 40.78
CA GLU A 798 -8.23 13.62 40.56
C GLU A 798 -7.99 13.88 39.06
N ALA A 799 -7.65 15.13 38.72
CA ALA A 799 -7.36 15.50 37.33
C ALA A 799 -6.05 14.84 36.88
N GLY A 800 -6.12 13.95 35.89
CA GLY A 800 -4.98 13.20 35.40
C GLY A 800 -4.94 11.73 35.84
N SER A 801 -5.75 11.29 36.82
CA SER A 801 -5.83 9.86 37.18
C SER A 801 -6.76 9.07 36.26
N MET A 802 -6.56 7.76 36.16
CA MET A 802 -7.54 6.80 35.63
C MET A 802 -7.82 5.75 36.70
N ASN A 803 -9.06 5.28 36.75
CA ASN A 803 -9.46 4.22 37.64
C ASN A 803 -9.51 2.92 36.85
N ASN A 804 -8.92 1.86 37.39
CA ASN A 804 -9.24 0.50 37.00
C ASN A 804 -10.28 0.01 38.00
N PHE A 805 -11.48 -0.32 37.50
CA PHE A 805 -12.41 -1.13 38.27
C PHE A 805 -12.10 -2.60 37.98
N GLY A 806 -12.12 -3.42 39.02
CA GLY A 806 -11.97 -4.86 38.82
C GLY A 806 -12.45 -5.69 39.98
N TRP A 807 -12.51 -6.99 39.72
CA TRP A 807 -12.76 -8.00 40.73
C TRP A 807 -11.86 -9.22 40.50
N TRP A 808 -11.56 -9.94 41.57
CA TRP A 808 -10.84 -11.21 41.52
C TRP A 808 -11.40 -12.21 42.53
N SER A 809 -11.18 -13.49 42.26
CA SER A 809 -11.62 -14.60 43.11
C SER A 809 -10.53 -15.66 43.28
N TRP A 810 -10.54 -16.33 44.43
CA TRP A 810 -9.69 -17.48 44.75
C TRP A 810 -10.54 -18.55 45.43
N PRO A 811 -10.35 -19.85 45.13
CA PRO A 811 -9.27 -20.47 44.35
C PRO A 811 -9.54 -20.63 42.85
N ALA A 812 -10.56 -19.97 42.30
CA ALA A 812 -10.88 -20.06 40.87
C ALA A 812 -9.86 -19.34 39.97
N ASP A 813 -9.14 -18.34 40.52
CA ASP A 813 -8.24 -17.42 39.82
C ASP A 813 -8.95 -16.59 38.71
N ASP A 814 -10.29 -16.56 38.69
CA ASP A 814 -11.09 -15.70 37.82
C ASP A 814 -10.93 -14.23 38.24
N HIS A 815 -10.69 -13.36 37.26
CA HIS A 815 -10.49 -11.93 37.46
C HIS A 815 -10.95 -11.11 36.25
N HIS A 816 -11.36 -9.88 36.52
CA HIS A 816 -11.85 -8.93 35.53
C HIS A 816 -11.32 -7.53 35.87
N TRP A 817 -10.90 -6.77 34.86
CA TRP A 817 -10.41 -5.40 34.99
C TRP A 817 -10.86 -4.56 33.80
N GLU A 818 -11.45 -3.40 34.07
CA GLU A 818 -11.89 -2.40 33.10
C GLU A 818 -11.38 -1.00 33.47
N GLN A 819 -10.95 -0.26 32.45
CA GLN A 819 -10.50 1.13 32.59
C GLN A 819 -11.69 2.09 32.53
N ILE A 820 -11.77 3.01 33.50
CA ILE A 820 -12.90 3.93 33.62
C ILE A 820 -12.48 5.24 34.30
N LYS A 821 -12.93 6.39 33.76
CA LYS A 821 -12.72 7.68 34.41
C LYS A 821 -13.90 8.05 35.29
N LEU A 822 -13.71 8.03 36.61
CA LEU A 822 -14.67 8.56 37.57
C LEU A 822 -14.66 10.11 37.54
N LEU A 823 -15.86 10.69 37.44
CA LEU A 823 -16.09 12.14 37.42
C LEU A 823 -17.11 12.54 38.51
N PRO A 824 -16.98 13.73 39.13
CA PRO A 824 -18.00 14.27 40.02
C PRO A 824 -19.25 14.73 39.25
N GLU A 825 -20.45 14.44 39.77
CA GLU A 825 -21.70 15.04 39.27
C GLU A 825 -21.62 16.57 39.23
N ALA A 826 -21.91 17.15 38.05
CA ALA A 826 -21.65 18.55 37.73
C ALA A 826 -22.53 19.54 38.53
N GLY A 827 -21.90 20.39 39.34
CA GLY A 827 -22.61 21.37 40.17
C GLY A 827 -21.75 22.32 41.01
N GLU A 828 -20.42 22.31 40.86
CA GLU A 828 -19.46 23.18 41.54
C GLU A 828 -18.59 23.96 40.53
#